data_AF-A0A5C4LBI4-F1
#
_entry.id   AF-A0A5C4LBI4-F1
#
_cell.length_a   1.000
_cell.length_b   1.000
_cell.length_c   1.000
_cell.angle_alpha   90.00
_cell.angle_beta   90.00
_cell.angle_gamma   90.00
#
_symmetry.space_group_name_H-M   'P 1'
#
loop_
_entity.id
_entity.type
_entity.pdbx_description
1 polymer ?
#
loop_
_entity_poly.entity_id
_entity_poly.type
_entity_poly.pdbx_seq_one_letter_code
_entity_poly.pdbx_strand_id
1 'polypeptide(L)'
;MGTPLETALQYCRRNWNPVPVPFQKKGPVGTGWGKRVIREADAPRYFNGAPQNIGVVLGPTSNGLTDVDLDCPEAIALAPLLLPETGAIFGRRSKPDSHYLFVTRLGETSQKATHAYEDPETGEMLVELRCGGGKSAQTVFPGSLHASGEPVEWSRSGDPAEFDGPALLKRVAAIAAGCLLARHWPGTGSRHKAALALGGFLARLDWSETDIGHFVGAVADVGGSEDVAAKETAAKDAARAYAKGSTAGGFPMLADKFGEPVAKKVAEWLGYRPETVVQKFFEPPAAAANDADWRQACLRNDKGEALPVLANAMAALRSAPELAEVFSYDQMQCATMISRVVPGCGSPPGGAMPMRLATDTDISQVQEWLQKAGLPRLGKEITHQAVDYRAVERAFHPVRQHLEGLSWDGRERLSGWLSTYLGAEETPYTAGIGAMFLIAMVARIFEPGCKADYMMVLEGPQGARKSTACAILGGEWFSDSLPDVTAGKDVSQHLPGKWLIEIAEMSAMSKAEDAALKAFISRPVERYRPSYGRKEVIQPRQCVFVGTTNKSTYLRDETGGRRYWPVKVGRVDTDALARDRDQLFAEAVRRYRSGTRWWPDEAFEAEHIRPEQESRFEADAWEEPVRRYLDGKDRVSVMEVARCALFIETPKVGTADQRRIASTLERLGWVRKPKDWQGNRFWGPL
;
A
#
# COMPACT_ATOMS: atom_id res chain seq x y z
N MET A 1 43.37 20.39 -12.09
CA MET A 1 42.66 19.40 -11.25
C MET A 1 43.57 18.99 -10.13
N GLY A 2 43.04 18.87 -8.91
CA GLY A 2 43.77 18.21 -7.82
C GLY A 2 43.99 16.73 -8.14
N THR A 3 44.92 16.10 -7.44
CA THR A 3 45.14 14.65 -7.50
C THR A 3 43.87 13.90 -7.06
N PRO A 4 43.65 12.63 -7.47
CA PRO A 4 42.52 11.85 -6.99
C PRO A 4 42.43 11.76 -5.46
N LEU A 5 43.57 11.77 -4.77
CA LEU A 5 43.64 11.79 -3.31
C LEU A 5 43.11 13.12 -2.74
N GLU A 6 43.54 14.26 -3.28
CA GLU A 6 43.04 15.57 -2.84
C GLU A 6 41.53 15.69 -3.02
N THR A 7 41.01 15.23 -4.15
CA THR A 7 39.56 15.19 -4.42
C THR A 7 38.83 14.25 -3.46
N ALA A 8 39.38 13.07 -3.17
CA ALA A 8 38.81 12.14 -2.19
C ALA A 8 38.74 12.75 -0.79
N LEU A 9 39.81 13.43 -0.35
CA LEU A 9 39.83 14.13 0.94
C LEU A 9 38.78 15.25 1.00
N GLN A 10 38.57 15.98 -0.11
CA GLN A 10 37.51 16.98 -0.18
C GLN A 10 36.12 16.35 -0.01
N TYR A 11 35.83 15.22 -0.66
CA TYR A 11 34.56 14.52 -0.50
C TYR A 11 34.38 13.92 0.91
N CYS A 12 35.43 13.39 1.51
CA CYS A 12 35.40 12.94 2.90
C CYS A 12 35.02 14.08 3.87
N ARG A 13 35.54 15.30 3.65
CA ARG A 13 35.18 16.49 4.47
C ARG A 13 33.73 16.90 4.34
N ARG A 14 33.08 16.57 3.22
CA ARG A 14 31.63 16.73 3.01
C ARG A 14 30.82 15.56 3.57
N ASN A 15 31.45 14.65 4.31
CA ASN A 15 30.89 13.39 4.78
C ASN A 15 30.40 12.44 3.67
N TRP A 16 30.93 12.59 2.47
CA TRP A 16 30.65 11.68 1.36
C TRP A 16 31.65 10.53 1.38
N ASN A 17 31.20 9.35 0.94
CA ASN A 17 31.98 8.12 0.91
C ASN A 17 32.57 7.92 -0.50
N PRO A 18 33.80 8.37 -0.77
CA PRO A 18 34.43 8.16 -2.07
C PRO A 18 34.79 6.68 -2.26
N VAL A 19 34.76 6.23 -3.51
CA VAL A 19 35.19 4.89 -3.91
C VAL A 19 36.10 5.00 -5.15
N PRO A 20 37.26 4.32 -5.18
CA PRO A 20 38.14 4.36 -6.35
C PRO A 20 37.48 3.65 -7.53
N VAL A 21 37.49 4.31 -8.68
CA VAL A 21 37.00 3.79 -9.96
C VAL A 21 38.18 3.75 -10.92
N PRO A 22 38.40 2.67 -11.68
CA PRO A 22 39.49 2.64 -12.65
C PRO A 22 39.41 3.83 -13.62
N PHE A 23 40.57 4.34 -14.03
CA PHE A 23 40.66 5.52 -14.89
C PHE A 23 39.79 5.38 -16.16
N GLN A 24 39.01 6.42 -16.48
CA GLN A 24 38.05 6.45 -17.60
C GLN A 24 36.99 5.33 -17.58
N LYS A 25 36.75 4.66 -16.45
CA LYS A 25 35.67 3.68 -16.29
C LYS A 25 34.51 4.26 -15.48
N LYS A 26 33.36 3.59 -15.57
CA LYS A 26 32.08 4.03 -14.98
C LYS A 26 31.76 3.38 -13.62
N GLY A 27 32.47 2.34 -13.19
CA GLY A 27 32.13 1.60 -11.98
C GLY A 27 33.35 1.08 -11.21
N PRO A 28 33.25 0.97 -9.88
CA PRO A 28 34.33 0.49 -9.01
C PRO A 28 34.62 -0.99 -9.23
N VAL A 29 35.83 -1.41 -8.90
CA VAL A 29 36.31 -2.80 -9.01
C VAL A 29 36.56 -3.40 -7.62
N GLY A 30 36.31 -4.72 -7.49
CA GLY A 30 36.54 -5.48 -6.26
C GLY A 30 35.25 -5.85 -5.50
N THR A 31 35.29 -6.98 -4.80
CA THR A 31 34.16 -7.47 -4.00
C THR A 31 33.93 -6.58 -2.78
N GLY A 32 32.65 -6.31 -2.46
CA GLY A 32 32.28 -5.56 -1.26
C GLY A 32 32.52 -4.05 -1.30
N TRP A 33 32.82 -3.45 -2.46
CA TRP A 33 33.03 -2.00 -2.59
C TRP A 33 31.89 -1.18 -1.97
N GLY A 34 30.64 -1.64 -2.14
CA GLY A 34 29.45 -0.95 -1.67
C GLY A 34 29.24 -0.95 -0.14
N LYS A 35 29.97 -1.81 0.58
CA LYS A 35 29.99 -1.84 2.06
C LYS A 35 31.20 -1.14 2.65
N ARG A 36 32.18 -0.77 1.80
CA ARG A 36 33.40 -0.10 2.23
C ARG A 36 33.09 1.36 2.50
N VAL A 37 33.50 1.84 3.66
CA VAL A 37 33.42 3.25 4.03
C VAL A 37 34.84 3.80 4.05
N ILE A 38 35.14 4.75 3.16
CA ILE A 38 36.43 5.41 3.08
C ILE A 38 36.27 6.82 3.67
N ARG A 39 37.09 7.14 4.68
CA ARG A 39 37.15 8.46 5.32
C ARG A 39 38.54 9.06 5.18
N GLU A 40 38.77 10.28 5.69
CA GLU A 40 40.04 11.00 5.51
C GLU A 40 41.27 10.17 5.93
N ALA A 41 41.18 9.45 7.05
CA ALA A 41 42.27 8.60 7.55
C ALA A 41 42.61 7.43 6.62
N ASP A 42 41.61 6.88 5.93
CA ASP A 42 41.76 5.71 5.06
C ASP A 42 42.01 6.06 3.59
N ALA A 43 41.66 7.28 3.16
CA ALA A 43 41.72 7.69 1.76
C ALA A 43 43.10 7.47 1.10
N PRO A 44 44.25 7.77 1.74
CA PRO A 44 45.57 7.51 1.15
C PRO A 44 45.84 6.03 0.79
N ARG A 45 45.18 5.09 1.48
CA ARG A 45 45.31 3.64 1.20
C ARG A 45 44.67 3.26 -0.14
N TYR A 46 43.62 3.96 -0.54
CA TYR A 46 42.83 3.63 -1.72
C TYR A 46 43.14 4.56 -2.89
N PHE A 47 43.53 5.81 -2.61
CA PHE A 47 43.88 6.82 -3.60
C PHE A 47 45.39 7.06 -3.61
N ASN A 48 46.15 6.07 -4.07
CA ASN A 48 47.62 5.96 -3.95
C ASN A 48 48.43 6.77 -4.99
N GLY A 49 47.86 7.80 -5.61
CA GLY A 49 48.52 8.64 -6.62
C GLY A 49 48.49 8.11 -8.06
N ALA A 50 47.99 6.89 -8.31
CA ALA A 50 47.74 6.41 -9.67
C ALA A 50 46.56 7.17 -10.33
N PRO A 51 46.56 7.32 -11.67
CA PRO A 51 45.40 7.83 -12.41
C PRO A 51 44.18 6.95 -12.13
N GLN A 52 43.11 7.57 -11.63
CA GLN A 52 41.85 6.90 -11.31
C GLN A 52 40.70 7.90 -11.31
N ASN A 53 39.50 7.42 -11.61
CA ASN A 53 38.27 8.15 -11.39
C ASN A 53 37.85 8.03 -9.92
N ILE A 54 37.00 8.95 -9.49
CA ILE A 54 36.42 8.94 -8.16
C ILE A 54 34.90 8.79 -8.26
N GLY A 55 34.40 7.66 -7.73
CA GLY A 55 32.98 7.48 -7.48
C GLY A 55 32.61 7.96 -6.08
N VAL A 56 31.35 8.27 -5.87
CA VAL A 56 30.77 8.46 -4.52
C VAL A 56 29.64 7.47 -4.33
N VAL A 57 29.70 6.71 -3.23
CA VAL A 57 28.64 5.77 -2.85
C VAL A 57 27.43 6.55 -2.35
N LEU A 58 26.26 6.30 -2.91
CA LEU A 58 25.02 7.01 -2.58
C LEU A 58 24.30 6.35 -1.39
N GLY A 59 23.41 7.10 -0.74
CA GLY A 59 22.63 6.63 0.41
C GLY A 59 23.33 6.86 1.76
N PRO A 60 23.10 5.99 2.78
CA PRO A 60 23.43 6.30 4.18
C PRO A 60 24.91 6.57 4.44
N THR A 61 25.82 5.92 3.69
CA THR A 61 27.26 6.12 3.89
C THR A 61 27.76 7.50 3.44
N SER A 62 26.95 8.24 2.69
CA SER A 62 27.19 9.62 2.26
C SER A 62 26.10 10.57 2.76
N ASN A 63 25.59 10.36 3.98
CA ASN A 63 24.58 11.21 4.61
C ASN A 63 23.28 11.36 3.77
N GLY A 64 22.80 10.26 3.18
CA GLY A 64 21.57 10.26 2.38
C GLY A 64 21.73 10.84 0.96
N LEU A 65 22.96 11.05 0.49
CA LEU A 65 23.23 11.59 -0.84
C LEU A 65 22.53 10.76 -1.92
N THR A 66 21.79 11.45 -2.77
CA THR A 66 20.96 10.91 -3.84
C THR A 66 21.26 11.68 -5.11
N ASP A 67 21.36 10.98 -6.24
CA ASP A 67 21.73 11.55 -7.54
C ASP A 67 20.61 11.35 -8.55
N VAL A 68 20.17 12.43 -9.20
CA VAL A 68 19.34 12.39 -10.40
C VAL A 68 20.27 12.48 -11.62
N ASP A 69 20.49 11.35 -12.30
CA ASP A 69 21.31 11.26 -13.51
C ASP A 69 20.43 11.40 -14.76
N LEU A 70 20.70 12.42 -15.58
CA LEU A 70 19.93 12.81 -16.76
C LEU A 70 20.64 12.28 -18.00
N ASP A 71 20.06 11.27 -18.63
CA ASP A 71 20.70 10.53 -19.71
C ASP A 71 20.38 11.07 -21.11
N CYS A 72 19.32 11.86 -21.29
CA CYS A 72 18.94 12.43 -22.59
C CYS A 72 18.87 13.98 -22.61
N PRO A 73 19.01 14.62 -23.78
CA PRO A 73 18.91 16.08 -23.90
C PRO A 73 17.59 16.66 -23.38
N GLU A 74 16.48 15.95 -23.57
CA GLU A 74 15.17 16.36 -23.06
C GLU A 74 15.15 16.37 -21.53
N ALA A 75 15.78 15.39 -20.88
CA ALA A 75 15.88 15.34 -19.42
C ALA A 75 16.70 16.52 -18.88
N ILE A 76 17.81 16.87 -19.55
CA ILE A 76 18.63 18.05 -19.22
C ILE A 76 17.82 19.34 -19.34
N ALA A 77 17.01 19.48 -20.38
CA ALA A 77 16.18 20.66 -20.60
C ALA A 77 15.01 20.76 -19.60
N LEU A 78 14.41 19.63 -19.22
CA LEU A 78 13.26 19.58 -18.28
C LEU A 78 13.68 19.70 -16.81
N ALA A 79 14.88 19.26 -16.44
CA ALA A 79 15.32 19.21 -15.05
C ALA A 79 15.29 20.57 -14.32
N PRO A 80 15.79 21.70 -14.88
CA PRO A 80 15.69 23.01 -14.23
C PRO A 80 14.26 23.49 -13.97
N LEU A 81 13.30 22.99 -14.75
CA LEU A 81 11.88 23.37 -14.67
C LEU A 81 11.11 22.52 -13.66
N LEU A 82 11.54 21.27 -13.45
CA LEU A 82 10.78 20.27 -12.68
C LEU A 82 11.47 19.83 -11.39
N LEU A 83 12.80 19.90 -11.28
CA LEU A 83 13.51 19.59 -10.03
C LEU A 83 13.49 20.78 -9.08
N PRO A 84 13.52 20.54 -7.76
CA PRO A 84 13.75 21.60 -6.80
C PRO A 84 15.19 22.13 -6.95
N GLU A 85 15.40 23.40 -6.60
CA GLU A 85 16.75 23.99 -6.63
C GLU A 85 17.70 23.23 -5.69
N THR A 86 18.94 23.05 -6.13
CA THR A 86 20.02 22.43 -5.33
C THR A 86 21.35 23.12 -5.62
N GLY A 87 22.22 23.17 -4.61
CA GLY A 87 23.55 23.78 -4.71
C GLY A 87 24.61 22.89 -5.36
N ALA A 88 24.30 21.60 -5.58
CA ALA A 88 25.24 20.59 -6.04
C ALA A 88 24.81 20.00 -7.39
N ILE A 89 25.36 20.55 -8.47
CA ILE A 89 25.05 20.18 -9.86
C ILE A 89 26.36 20.01 -10.64
N PHE A 90 26.47 18.94 -11.41
CA PHE A 90 27.65 18.69 -12.22
C PHE A 90 27.31 17.94 -13.51
N GLY A 91 28.29 17.87 -14.40
CA GLY A 91 28.14 17.16 -15.66
C GLY A 91 29.46 17.15 -16.43
N ARG A 92 29.34 17.07 -17.75
CA ARG A 92 30.48 17.18 -18.67
C ARG A 92 30.13 18.12 -19.82
N ARG A 93 31.12 18.57 -20.59
CA ARG A 93 30.89 19.53 -21.69
C ARG A 93 29.81 19.09 -22.68
N SER A 94 29.76 17.82 -23.09
CA SER A 94 28.73 17.29 -24.00
C SER A 94 27.35 17.09 -23.37
N LYS A 95 27.27 17.00 -22.04
CA LYS A 95 26.03 16.85 -21.27
C LYS A 95 26.18 17.66 -19.98
N PRO A 96 26.09 19.00 -20.07
CA PRO A 96 26.21 19.85 -18.91
C PRO A 96 25.03 19.61 -17.96
N ASP A 97 25.25 19.81 -16.67
CA ASP A 97 24.20 19.70 -15.64
C ASP A 97 23.45 18.36 -15.69
N SER A 98 24.13 17.26 -16.06
CA SER A 98 23.49 15.95 -16.16
C SER A 98 23.27 15.27 -14.81
N HIS A 99 23.80 15.82 -13.71
CA HIS A 99 23.65 15.29 -12.36
C HIS A 99 23.16 16.35 -11.39
N TYR A 100 22.03 16.08 -10.72
CA TYR A 100 21.48 16.91 -9.65
C TYR A 100 21.51 16.12 -8.34
N LEU A 101 22.26 16.63 -7.36
CA LEU A 101 22.40 15.98 -6.07
C LEU A 101 21.40 16.51 -5.05
N PHE A 102 20.87 15.60 -4.24
CA PHE A 102 19.99 15.88 -3.11
C PHE A 102 20.40 15.05 -1.89
N VAL A 103 19.96 15.47 -0.71
CA VAL A 103 19.96 14.64 0.50
C VAL A 103 18.54 14.13 0.72
N THR A 104 18.37 12.81 0.74
CA THR A 104 17.07 12.15 0.98
C THR A 104 17.22 10.94 1.90
N ARG A 105 16.10 10.44 2.40
CA ARG A 105 16.05 9.18 3.17
C ARG A 105 15.82 7.94 2.30
N LEU A 106 15.86 8.07 0.96
CA LEU A 106 15.59 6.95 0.05
C LEU A 106 16.60 5.81 0.19
N GLY A 107 17.84 6.09 0.58
CA GLY A 107 18.81 5.04 0.87
C GLY A 107 18.43 4.13 2.05
N GLU A 108 17.55 4.60 2.94
CA GLU A 108 17.03 3.83 4.09
C GLU A 108 15.66 3.21 3.77
N THR A 109 14.82 3.92 3.01
CA THR A 109 13.40 3.56 2.81
C THR A 109 13.13 2.82 1.49
N SER A 110 13.98 2.99 0.47
CA SER A 110 13.82 2.34 -0.83
C SER A 110 14.37 0.92 -0.82
N GLN A 111 13.63 -0.02 -1.39
CA GLN A 111 14.14 -1.37 -1.68
C GLN A 111 15.04 -1.43 -2.93
N LYS A 112 15.03 -0.38 -3.75
CA LYS A 112 15.82 -0.27 -4.99
C LYS A 112 16.96 0.72 -4.83
N ALA A 113 18.12 0.35 -5.38
CA ALA A 113 19.32 1.18 -5.35
C ALA A 113 19.24 2.33 -6.36
N THR A 114 18.58 2.04 -7.49
CA THR A 114 18.36 2.94 -8.60
C THR A 114 16.94 2.77 -9.11
N HIS A 115 16.26 3.88 -9.40
CA HIS A 115 15.00 3.93 -10.12
C HIS A 115 15.27 4.45 -11.52
N ALA A 116 15.29 3.54 -12.49
CA ALA A 116 15.62 3.83 -13.88
C ALA A 116 14.36 3.97 -14.74
N TYR A 117 14.40 4.90 -15.69
CA TYR A 117 13.32 5.17 -16.63
C TYR A 117 13.87 5.13 -18.05
N GLU A 118 13.38 4.18 -18.84
CA GLU A 118 13.84 3.92 -20.20
C GLU A 118 12.74 4.23 -21.22
N ASP A 119 13.14 4.67 -22.40
CA ASP A 119 12.27 4.81 -23.55
C ASP A 119 11.73 3.42 -23.94
N PRO A 120 10.39 3.21 -23.97
CA PRO A 120 9.82 1.89 -24.21
C PRO A 120 9.98 1.40 -25.66
N GLU A 121 10.27 2.31 -26.61
CA GLU A 121 10.44 1.96 -28.01
C GLU A 121 11.90 1.72 -28.36
N THR A 122 12.82 2.52 -27.81
CA THR A 122 14.26 2.44 -28.15
C THR A 122 15.11 1.71 -27.10
N GLY A 123 14.63 1.60 -25.85
CA GLY A 123 15.40 1.11 -24.71
C GLY A 123 16.47 2.09 -24.23
N GLU A 124 16.49 3.32 -24.76
CA GLU A 124 17.42 4.36 -24.32
C GLU A 124 17.07 4.83 -22.91
N MET A 125 18.08 4.97 -22.03
CA MET A 125 17.89 5.54 -20.71
C MET A 125 17.52 7.03 -20.82
N LEU A 126 16.46 7.44 -20.12
CA LEU A 126 16.01 8.83 -20.08
C LEU A 126 16.53 9.54 -18.83
N VAL A 127 16.30 8.93 -17.67
CA VAL A 127 16.72 9.46 -16.36
C VAL A 127 16.79 8.33 -15.33
N GLU A 128 17.73 8.45 -14.39
CA GLU A 128 17.85 7.56 -13.24
C GLU A 128 17.87 8.35 -11.92
N LEU A 129 17.17 7.85 -10.89
CA LEU A 129 17.36 8.29 -9.51
C LEU A 129 18.15 7.23 -8.74
N ARG A 130 19.41 7.54 -8.43
CA ARG A 130 20.31 6.65 -7.69
C ARG A 130 20.34 7.07 -6.21
N CYS A 131 19.96 6.15 -5.31
CA CYS A 131 19.79 6.43 -3.88
C CYS A 131 20.44 5.41 -2.94
N GLY A 132 20.89 4.26 -3.45
CA GLY A 132 21.59 3.25 -2.64
C GLY A 132 20.70 2.43 -1.68
N GLY A 133 19.38 2.34 -1.94
CA GLY A 133 18.46 1.49 -1.19
C GLY A 133 18.54 0.00 -1.57
N GLY A 134 18.43 -0.92 -0.61
CA GLY A 134 18.47 -2.39 -0.80
C GLY A 134 19.80 -2.99 -1.32
N LYS A 135 20.52 -2.27 -2.18
CA LYS A 135 21.88 -2.53 -2.68
C LYS A 135 22.62 -1.20 -2.82
N SER A 136 23.95 -1.24 -2.87
CA SER A 136 24.76 -0.03 -3.06
C SER A 136 24.65 0.54 -4.48
N ALA A 137 24.54 1.86 -4.59
CA ALA A 137 24.65 2.61 -5.84
C ALA A 137 25.82 3.60 -5.73
N GLN A 138 26.39 4.01 -6.87
CA GLN A 138 27.42 5.03 -6.92
C GLN A 138 27.30 5.86 -8.20
N THR A 139 27.84 7.08 -8.15
CA THR A 139 28.02 7.94 -9.33
C THR A 139 29.46 8.44 -9.40
N VAL A 140 29.99 8.55 -10.63
CA VAL A 140 31.32 9.13 -10.88
C VAL A 140 31.24 10.64 -10.76
N PHE A 141 31.99 11.21 -9.80
CA PHE A 141 31.91 12.61 -9.42
C PHE A 141 33.00 13.46 -10.07
N PRO A 142 32.90 14.80 -10.00
CA PRO A 142 33.93 15.69 -10.52
C PRO A 142 35.33 15.42 -9.99
N GLY A 143 36.33 15.74 -10.81
CA GLY A 143 37.71 15.25 -10.61
C GLY A 143 37.98 13.89 -11.27
N SER A 144 37.01 13.41 -12.05
CA SER A 144 37.09 12.20 -12.87
C SER A 144 37.10 12.53 -14.36
N LEU A 145 37.46 11.54 -15.18
CA LEU A 145 37.41 11.62 -16.64
C LEU A 145 36.38 10.63 -17.20
N HIS A 146 35.43 11.12 -18.00
CA HIS A 146 34.46 10.25 -18.67
C HIS A 146 35.17 9.38 -19.73
N ALA A 147 34.51 8.29 -20.16
CA ALA A 147 35.05 7.39 -21.18
C ALA A 147 35.31 8.07 -22.54
N SER A 148 34.65 9.21 -22.80
CA SER A 148 34.91 10.06 -23.97
C SER A 148 36.19 10.89 -23.87
N GLY A 149 36.85 10.89 -22.71
CA GLY A 149 37.96 11.79 -22.41
C GLY A 149 37.53 13.17 -21.91
N GLU A 150 36.23 13.44 -21.79
CA GLU A 150 35.74 14.71 -21.24
C GLU A 150 35.84 14.74 -19.72
N PRO A 151 36.26 15.86 -19.13
CA PRO A 151 36.30 16.01 -17.68
C PRO A 151 34.87 16.07 -17.12
N VAL A 152 34.68 15.45 -15.95
CA VAL A 152 33.46 15.62 -15.14
C VAL A 152 33.73 16.79 -14.19
N GLU A 153 32.90 17.82 -14.27
CA GLU A 153 33.14 19.12 -13.61
C GLU A 153 31.88 19.66 -12.93
N TRP A 154 32.08 20.34 -11.81
CA TRP A 154 31.00 21.02 -11.09
C TRP A 154 30.51 22.24 -11.88
N SER A 155 29.21 22.32 -12.10
CA SER A 155 28.55 23.56 -12.51
C SER A 155 28.17 24.38 -11.28
N ARG A 156 27.75 23.70 -10.21
CA ARG A 156 27.56 24.28 -8.87
C ARG A 156 28.12 23.32 -7.84
N SER A 157 29.11 23.76 -7.07
CA SER A 157 29.82 22.93 -6.08
C SER A 157 29.35 23.12 -4.64
N GLY A 158 28.23 23.83 -4.44
CA GLY A 158 27.60 24.06 -3.13
C GLY A 158 26.96 22.79 -2.56
N ASP A 159 26.16 22.94 -1.50
CA ASP A 159 25.55 21.79 -0.81
C ASP A 159 24.29 21.26 -1.50
N PRO A 160 24.09 19.92 -1.52
CA PRO A 160 22.85 19.34 -2.00
C PRO A 160 21.68 19.78 -1.13
N ALA A 161 20.57 20.14 -1.76
CA ALA A 161 19.35 20.44 -1.01
C ALA A 161 18.79 19.18 -0.34
N GLU A 162 18.31 19.32 0.90
CA GLU A 162 17.48 18.31 1.53
C GLU A 162 16.09 18.30 0.87
N PHE A 163 15.60 17.11 0.52
CA PHE A 163 14.30 17.00 -0.12
C PHE A 163 13.59 15.70 0.25
N ASP A 164 12.25 15.75 0.27
CA ASP A 164 11.43 14.56 0.53
C ASP A 164 11.62 13.52 -0.58
N GLY A 165 12.01 12.30 -0.20
CA GLY A 165 12.35 11.22 -1.13
C GLY A 165 11.20 10.83 -2.06
N PRO A 166 10.00 10.51 -1.52
CA PRO A 166 8.80 10.26 -2.32
C PRO A 166 8.44 11.41 -3.26
N ALA A 167 8.55 12.67 -2.82
CA ALA A 167 8.32 13.82 -3.69
C ALA A 167 9.37 13.93 -4.81
N LEU A 168 10.65 13.65 -4.53
CA LEU A 168 11.70 13.62 -5.55
C LEU A 168 11.44 12.54 -6.61
N LEU A 169 11.01 11.34 -6.19
CA LEU A 169 10.62 10.25 -7.10
C LEU A 169 9.51 10.69 -8.06
N LYS A 170 8.49 11.40 -7.57
CA LYS A 170 7.42 11.94 -8.42
C LYS A 170 7.94 12.95 -9.44
N ARG A 171 8.87 13.83 -9.06
CA ARG A 171 9.50 14.80 -9.97
C ARG A 171 10.36 14.13 -11.04
N VAL A 172 11.13 13.11 -10.67
CA VAL A 172 11.93 12.32 -11.63
C VAL A 172 11.03 11.54 -12.60
N ALA A 173 9.96 10.93 -12.11
CA ALA A 173 8.98 10.26 -12.97
C ALA A 173 8.29 11.26 -13.93
N ALA A 174 8.05 12.50 -13.48
CA ALA A 174 7.55 13.57 -14.34
C ALA A 174 8.56 13.96 -15.43
N ILE A 175 9.85 14.06 -15.12
CA ILE A 175 10.90 14.29 -16.13
C ILE A 175 10.89 13.17 -17.16
N ALA A 176 10.88 11.90 -16.73
CA ALA A 176 10.82 10.75 -17.64
C ALA A 176 9.60 10.81 -18.58
N ALA A 177 8.42 11.09 -18.03
CA ALA A 177 7.20 11.26 -18.81
C ALA A 177 7.31 12.45 -19.78
N GLY A 178 7.87 13.56 -19.32
CA GLY A 178 8.11 14.75 -20.14
C GLY A 178 9.05 14.48 -21.31
N CYS A 179 10.11 13.69 -21.12
CA CYS A 179 11.02 13.29 -22.20
C CYS A 179 10.28 12.55 -23.31
N LEU A 180 9.46 11.54 -22.96
CA LEU A 180 8.66 10.81 -23.94
C LEU A 180 7.65 11.71 -24.65
N LEU A 181 6.95 12.56 -23.90
CA LEU A 181 5.97 13.46 -24.48
C LEU A 181 6.61 14.50 -25.41
N ALA A 182 7.82 14.97 -25.10
CA ALA A 182 8.57 15.89 -25.94
C ALA A 182 9.06 15.21 -27.24
N ARG A 183 9.60 13.99 -27.14
CA ARG A 183 10.01 13.17 -28.31
C ARG A 183 8.87 12.91 -29.28
N HIS A 184 7.67 12.66 -28.75
CA HIS A 184 6.46 12.41 -29.52
C HIS A 184 5.57 13.65 -29.67
N TRP A 185 6.12 14.84 -29.42
CA TRP A 185 5.34 16.07 -29.53
C TRP A 185 4.92 16.29 -30.99
N PRO A 186 3.62 16.48 -31.28
CA PRO A 186 3.16 16.43 -32.66
C PRO A 186 3.58 17.65 -33.47
N GLY A 187 3.65 17.46 -34.80
CA GLY A 187 3.96 18.51 -35.76
C GLY A 187 2.92 19.64 -35.84
N THR A 188 3.22 20.65 -36.66
CA THR A 188 2.42 21.87 -36.84
C THR A 188 0.95 21.55 -37.16
N GLY A 189 0.01 22.16 -36.43
CA GLY A 189 -1.44 21.97 -36.57
C GLY A 189 -2.11 21.06 -35.52
N SER A 190 -1.37 20.19 -34.82
CA SER A 190 -1.93 19.30 -33.78
C SER A 190 -1.47 19.64 -32.34
N ARG A 191 -0.46 20.50 -32.20
CA ARG A 191 0.15 20.91 -30.89
C ARG A 191 -0.86 21.45 -29.88
N HIS A 192 -1.86 22.22 -30.31
CA HIS A 192 -2.91 22.71 -29.40
C HIS A 192 -3.77 21.58 -28.83
N LYS A 193 -4.14 20.60 -29.67
CA LYS A 193 -4.91 19.43 -29.22
C LYS A 193 -4.09 18.53 -28.31
N ALA A 194 -2.77 18.44 -28.52
CA ALA A 194 -1.86 17.72 -27.63
C ALA A 194 -1.80 18.37 -26.24
N ALA A 195 -1.71 19.70 -26.18
CA ALA A 195 -1.76 20.45 -24.93
C ALA A 195 -3.10 20.27 -24.19
N LEU A 196 -4.23 20.30 -24.91
CA LEU A 196 -5.56 20.00 -24.33
C LEU A 196 -5.63 18.56 -23.79
N ALA A 197 -5.08 17.59 -24.52
CA ALA A 197 -5.06 16.19 -24.11
C ALA A 197 -4.26 15.98 -22.81
N LEU A 198 -3.07 16.58 -22.74
CA LEU A 198 -2.22 16.53 -21.55
C LEU A 198 -2.84 17.26 -20.37
N GLY A 199 -3.38 18.47 -20.58
CA GLY A 199 -4.01 19.23 -19.51
C GLY A 199 -5.17 18.49 -18.87
N GLY A 200 -6.06 17.91 -19.68
CA GLY A 200 -7.15 17.09 -19.15
C GLY A 200 -6.68 15.77 -18.51
N PHE A 201 -5.61 15.16 -19.03
CA PHE A 201 -5.07 13.92 -18.47
C PHE A 201 -4.43 14.15 -17.10
N LEU A 202 -3.57 15.17 -16.97
CA LEU A 202 -2.90 15.53 -15.72
C LEU A 202 -3.88 16.03 -14.66
N ALA A 203 -4.97 16.69 -15.04
CA ALA A 203 -6.01 17.08 -14.10
C ALA A 203 -6.67 15.85 -13.42
N ARG A 204 -6.76 14.71 -14.10
CA ARG A 204 -7.23 13.44 -13.51
C ARG A 204 -6.25 12.84 -12.50
N LEU A 205 -5.02 13.32 -12.48
CA LEU A 205 -3.97 12.95 -11.52
C LEU A 205 -3.85 13.93 -10.36
N ASP A 206 -4.80 14.86 -10.20
CA ASP A 206 -4.82 15.91 -9.16
C ASP A 206 -3.66 16.90 -9.25
N TRP A 207 -3.09 17.09 -10.44
CA TRP A 207 -2.12 18.16 -10.64
C TRP A 207 -2.84 19.50 -10.58
N SER A 208 -2.21 20.48 -9.93
CA SER A 208 -2.76 21.84 -9.88
C SER A 208 -2.76 22.45 -11.28
N GLU A 209 -3.70 23.36 -11.56
CA GLU A 209 -3.73 24.09 -12.85
C GLU A 209 -2.37 24.73 -13.18
N THR A 210 -1.71 25.29 -12.16
CA THR A 210 -0.39 25.90 -12.28
C THR A 210 0.67 24.87 -12.69
N ASP A 211 0.73 23.73 -12.00
CA ASP A 211 1.71 22.68 -12.30
C ASP A 211 1.46 22.04 -13.68
N ILE A 212 0.19 21.86 -14.05
CA ILE A 212 -0.19 21.40 -15.39
C ILE A 212 0.31 22.37 -16.45
N GLY A 213 0.08 23.67 -16.24
CA GLY A 213 0.57 24.71 -17.13
C GLY A 213 2.07 24.65 -17.31
N HIS A 214 2.82 24.69 -16.21
CA HIS A 214 4.29 24.68 -16.25
C HIS A 214 4.83 23.38 -16.88
N PHE A 215 4.27 22.23 -16.54
CA PHE A 215 4.71 20.96 -17.09
C PHE A 215 4.43 20.86 -18.60
N VAL A 216 3.22 21.21 -19.04
CA VAL A 216 2.89 21.16 -20.48
C VAL A 216 3.65 22.21 -21.26
N GLY A 217 3.88 23.40 -20.67
CA GLY A 217 4.75 24.42 -21.25
C GLY A 217 6.17 23.90 -21.46
N ALA A 218 6.77 23.32 -20.41
CA ALA A 218 8.11 22.73 -20.46
C ALA A 218 8.22 21.64 -21.54
N VAL A 219 7.27 20.71 -21.59
CA VAL A 219 7.24 19.65 -22.62
C VAL A 219 7.05 20.23 -24.02
N ALA A 220 6.19 21.24 -24.18
CA ALA A 220 5.94 21.87 -25.47
C ALA A 220 7.16 22.62 -26.00
N ASP A 221 7.90 23.30 -25.12
CA ASP A 221 9.14 24.01 -25.42
C ASP A 221 10.22 23.04 -25.90
N VAL A 222 10.49 21.98 -25.12
CA VAL A 222 11.43 20.92 -25.49
C VAL A 222 11.00 20.18 -26.76
N GLY A 223 9.69 20.02 -26.99
CA GLY A 223 9.10 19.49 -28.22
C GLY A 223 9.12 20.47 -29.42
N GLY A 224 9.78 21.62 -29.30
CA GLY A 224 9.98 22.58 -30.38
C GLY A 224 8.75 23.40 -30.75
N SER A 225 7.88 23.73 -29.78
CA SER A 225 6.72 24.60 -29.99
C SER A 225 7.11 26.07 -30.04
N GLU A 226 6.67 26.78 -31.08
CA GLU A 226 6.95 28.22 -31.24
C GLU A 226 6.14 29.12 -30.28
N ASP A 227 4.98 28.65 -29.82
CA ASP A 227 4.08 29.39 -28.93
C ASP A 227 3.77 28.54 -27.68
N VAL A 228 4.74 28.52 -26.76
CA VAL A 228 4.68 27.80 -25.49
C VAL A 228 3.55 28.33 -24.60
N ALA A 229 3.41 29.66 -24.51
CA ALA A 229 2.38 30.31 -23.69
C ALA A 229 0.95 29.89 -24.10
N ALA A 230 0.68 29.71 -25.40
CA ALA A 230 -0.60 29.18 -25.84
C ALA A 230 -0.80 27.69 -25.50
N LYS A 231 0.27 26.88 -25.37
CA LYS A 231 0.15 25.48 -24.91
C LYS A 231 -0.10 25.39 -23.41
N GLU A 232 0.56 26.24 -22.63
CA GLU A 232 0.25 26.37 -21.20
C GLU A 232 -1.21 26.76 -21.02
N THR A 233 -1.67 27.80 -21.72
CA THR A 233 -3.05 28.29 -21.63
C THR A 233 -4.04 27.20 -22.02
N ALA A 234 -3.81 26.49 -23.13
CA ALA A 234 -4.66 25.39 -23.55
C ALA A 234 -4.71 24.25 -22.50
N ALA A 235 -3.58 23.90 -21.91
CA ALA A 235 -3.54 22.87 -20.87
C ALA A 235 -4.29 23.29 -19.60
N LYS A 236 -4.12 24.55 -19.17
CA LYS A 236 -4.86 25.15 -18.05
C LYS A 236 -6.36 25.19 -18.34
N ASP A 237 -6.76 25.55 -19.54
CA ASP A 237 -8.16 25.57 -19.97
C ASP A 237 -8.78 24.16 -19.95
N ALA A 238 -8.04 23.14 -20.40
CA ALA A 238 -8.49 21.75 -20.29
C ALA A 238 -8.61 21.27 -18.84
N ALA A 239 -7.68 21.67 -17.96
CA ALA A 239 -7.76 21.38 -16.53
C ALA A 239 -8.96 22.07 -15.87
N ARG A 240 -9.21 23.35 -16.18
CA ARG A 240 -10.40 24.09 -15.73
C ARG A 240 -11.69 23.47 -16.24
N ALA A 241 -11.72 23.03 -17.50
CA ALA A 241 -12.86 22.34 -18.07
C ALA A 241 -13.14 21.03 -17.31
N TYR A 242 -12.10 20.25 -17.01
CA TYR A 242 -12.22 19.05 -16.19
C TYR A 242 -12.76 19.35 -14.78
N ALA A 243 -12.19 20.35 -14.10
CA ALA A 243 -12.63 20.76 -12.76
C ALA A 243 -14.09 21.23 -12.71
N LYS A 244 -14.60 21.79 -13.82
CA LYS A 244 -16.02 22.20 -13.99
C LYS A 244 -16.95 21.05 -14.40
N GLY A 245 -16.45 19.83 -14.51
CA GLY A 245 -17.22 18.66 -14.94
C GLY A 245 -17.49 18.60 -16.46
N SER A 246 -16.84 19.45 -17.25
CA SER A 246 -16.93 19.42 -18.71
C SER A 246 -16.03 18.34 -19.31
N THR A 247 -16.33 17.93 -20.54
CA THR A 247 -15.51 16.96 -21.28
C THR A 247 -14.11 17.51 -21.55
N ALA A 248 -13.11 16.96 -20.87
CA ALA A 248 -11.69 17.23 -21.10
C ALA A 248 -10.95 15.94 -21.50
N GLY A 249 -9.85 16.08 -22.25
CA GLY A 249 -9.06 14.94 -22.75
C GLY A 249 -8.60 14.01 -21.63
N GLY A 250 -8.89 12.71 -21.73
CA GLY A 250 -8.41 11.68 -20.79
C GLY A 250 -7.41 10.75 -21.47
N PHE A 251 -7.16 9.58 -20.89
CA PHE A 251 -6.25 8.57 -21.46
C PHE A 251 -6.52 8.25 -22.95
N PRO A 252 -7.77 8.08 -23.42
CA PRO A 252 -8.02 7.82 -24.84
C PRO A 252 -7.51 8.94 -25.77
N MET A 253 -7.66 10.20 -25.33
CA MET A 253 -7.19 11.34 -26.11
C MET A 253 -5.66 11.49 -26.02
N LEU A 254 -5.06 11.12 -24.89
CA LEU A 254 -3.60 11.04 -24.76
C LEU A 254 -3.02 9.99 -25.72
N ALA A 255 -3.58 8.78 -25.73
CA ALA A 255 -3.18 7.69 -26.63
C ALA A 255 -3.38 8.05 -28.11
N ASP A 256 -4.47 8.72 -28.45
CA ASP A 256 -4.71 9.22 -29.82
C ASP A 256 -3.67 10.27 -30.26
N LYS A 257 -3.12 11.06 -29.33
CA LYS A 257 -2.21 12.17 -29.66
C LYS A 257 -0.73 11.78 -29.63
N PHE A 258 -0.34 10.90 -28.72
CA PHE A 258 1.06 10.52 -28.50
C PHE A 258 1.37 9.07 -28.88
N GLY A 259 0.37 8.29 -29.27
CA GLY A 259 0.50 6.86 -29.49
C GLY A 259 0.26 6.06 -28.22
N GLU A 260 -0.30 4.86 -28.39
CA GLU A 260 -0.68 3.99 -27.27
C GLU A 260 0.50 3.52 -26.40
N PRO A 261 1.69 3.13 -26.95
CA PRO A 261 2.83 2.73 -26.14
C PRO A 261 3.33 3.85 -25.21
N VAL A 262 3.47 5.05 -25.77
CA VAL A 262 3.90 6.26 -25.05
C VAL A 262 2.89 6.63 -23.97
N ALA A 263 1.60 6.69 -24.32
CA ALA A 263 0.55 7.03 -23.37
C ALA A 263 0.46 6.05 -22.19
N LYS A 264 0.66 4.74 -22.44
CA LYS A 264 0.70 3.72 -21.37
C LYS A 264 1.87 3.95 -20.42
N LYS A 265 3.07 4.24 -20.92
CA LYS A 265 4.23 4.50 -20.06
C LYS A 265 4.14 5.80 -19.29
N VAL A 266 3.68 6.87 -19.94
CA VAL A 266 3.39 8.15 -19.27
C VAL A 266 2.37 7.94 -18.15
N ALA A 267 1.31 7.18 -18.40
CA ALA A 267 0.31 6.82 -17.40
C ALA A 267 0.92 6.03 -16.23
N GLU A 268 1.70 4.99 -16.52
CA GLU A 268 2.38 4.17 -15.50
C GLU A 268 3.28 5.02 -14.60
N TRP A 269 4.16 5.85 -15.17
CA TRP A 269 5.14 6.65 -14.42
C TRP A 269 4.50 7.76 -13.61
N LEU A 270 3.47 8.41 -14.14
CA LEU A 270 2.74 9.46 -13.42
C LEU A 270 1.72 8.90 -12.42
N GLY A 271 1.65 7.57 -12.24
CA GLY A 271 0.79 6.93 -11.27
C GLY A 271 -0.69 6.91 -11.67
N TYR A 272 -1.00 7.04 -12.96
CA TYR A 272 -2.34 6.87 -13.50
C TYR A 272 -2.75 5.40 -13.42
N ARG A 273 -3.63 5.07 -12.47
CA ARG A 273 -4.25 3.75 -12.42
C ARG A 273 -5.58 3.81 -13.16
N PRO A 274 -5.86 2.87 -14.09
CA PRO A 274 -7.20 2.72 -14.66
C PRO A 274 -8.27 2.55 -13.57
N GLU A 275 -7.89 2.04 -12.39
CA GLU A 275 -8.75 1.91 -11.21
C GLU A 275 -9.02 3.25 -10.49
N THR A 276 -8.17 4.27 -10.62
CA THR A 276 -8.44 5.60 -10.03
C THR A 276 -9.61 6.29 -10.73
N VAL A 277 -9.93 5.87 -11.97
CA VAL A 277 -11.14 6.30 -12.66
C VAL A 277 -12.39 5.71 -11.96
N VAL A 278 -12.30 4.50 -11.38
CA VAL A 278 -13.41 3.91 -10.60
C VAL A 278 -13.55 4.59 -9.24
N GLN A 279 -12.48 5.12 -8.64
CA GLN A 279 -12.53 5.88 -7.38
C GLN A 279 -12.83 7.39 -7.53
N LYS A 280 -12.67 8.00 -8.72
CA LYS A 280 -13.05 9.41 -8.98
C LYS A 280 -14.40 9.61 -9.64
N PHE A 281 -15.08 8.55 -10.06
CA PHE A 281 -16.54 8.63 -10.27
C PHE A 281 -17.31 8.81 -8.94
N PHE A 282 -16.60 8.80 -7.81
CA PHE A 282 -17.12 8.83 -6.46
C PHE A 282 -16.87 10.12 -5.69
N GLU A 283 -16.24 11.13 -6.29
CA GLU A 283 -16.46 12.51 -5.81
C GLU A 283 -17.71 13.02 -6.52
N PRO A 284 -18.82 13.25 -5.81
CA PRO A 284 -19.98 13.84 -6.43
C PRO A 284 -19.54 15.21 -7.00
N PRO A 285 -19.89 15.55 -8.25
CA PRO A 285 -19.89 16.96 -8.63
C PRO A 285 -20.69 17.69 -7.56
N ALA A 286 -20.15 18.80 -7.04
CA ALA A 286 -20.87 19.65 -6.11
C ALA A 286 -22.31 19.74 -6.58
N ALA A 287 -23.25 19.38 -5.70
CA ALA A 287 -24.67 19.35 -6.01
C ALA A 287 -25.12 20.77 -6.33
N ALA A 288 -24.88 21.22 -7.56
CA ALA A 288 -25.65 22.24 -8.18
C ALA A 288 -27.02 21.59 -8.39
N ALA A 289 -27.89 21.79 -7.42
CA ALA A 289 -29.32 21.79 -7.65
C ALA A 289 -29.57 22.87 -8.71
N ASN A 290 -29.36 22.52 -9.98
CA ASN A 290 -29.93 23.28 -11.06
C ASN A 290 -31.42 22.97 -10.99
N ASP A 291 -32.23 23.98 -10.68
CA ASP A 291 -33.69 23.98 -10.79
C ASP A 291 -34.20 23.72 -12.24
N ALA A 292 -33.32 23.29 -13.15
CA ALA A 292 -33.67 22.86 -14.49
C ALA A 292 -34.35 21.50 -14.42
N ASP A 293 -35.61 21.43 -14.87
CA ASP A 293 -36.37 20.20 -15.01
C ASP A 293 -35.58 19.16 -15.80
N TRP A 294 -35.16 18.07 -15.14
CA TRP A 294 -34.34 17.00 -15.70
C TRP A 294 -34.93 16.39 -16.99
N ARG A 295 -36.24 16.54 -17.20
CA ARG A 295 -36.94 16.14 -18.42
C ARG A 295 -36.47 16.89 -19.67
N GLN A 296 -35.94 18.10 -19.53
CA GLN A 296 -35.39 18.87 -20.64
C GLN A 296 -34.07 18.27 -21.14
N ALA A 297 -33.30 17.64 -20.25
CA ALA A 297 -32.05 16.97 -20.59
C ALA A 297 -32.23 15.54 -21.12
N CYS A 298 -33.47 15.03 -21.18
CA CYS A 298 -33.76 13.69 -21.64
C CYS A 298 -33.51 13.53 -23.14
N LEU A 299 -32.83 12.45 -23.51
CA LEU A 299 -32.75 11.95 -24.88
C LEU A 299 -34.16 11.55 -25.35
N ARG A 300 -34.51 11.97 -26.57
CA ARG A 300 -35.83 11.79 -27.15
C ARG A 300 -35.77 11.04 -28.48
N ASN A 301 -36.85 10.36 -28.82
CA ASN A 301 -37.04 9.77 -30.15
C ASN A 301 -37.51 10.84 -31.17
N ASP A 302 -37.69 10.43 -32.43
CA ASP A 302 -38.16 11.29 -33.52
C ASP A 302 -39.56 11.87 -33.29
N LYS A 303 -40.34 11.31 -32.35
CA LYS A 303 -41.67 11.79 -31.94
C LYS A 303 -41.60 12.75 -30.74
N GLY A 304 -40.41 13.07 -30.26
CA GLY A 304 -40.19 13.91 -29.08
C GLY A 304 -40.41 13.21 -27.74
N GLU A 305 -40.65 11.89 -27.72
CA GLU A 305 -40.88 11.12 -26.48
C GLU A 305 -39.55 10.75 -25.82
N ALA A 306 -39.48 10.86 -24.48
CA ALA A 306 -38.27 10.50 -23.75
C ALA A 306 -37.97 8.99 -23.85
N LEU A 307 -36.71 8.65 -24.14
CA LEU A 307 -36.25 7.28 -24.29
C LEU A 307 -36.14 6.57 -22.93
N PRO A 308 -36.54 5.29 -22.80
CA PRO A 308 -36.38 4.50 -21.58
C PRO A 308 -34.95 3.96 -21.44
N VAL A 309 -33.96 4.85 -21.38
CA VAL A 309 -32.53 4.51 -21.37
C VAL A 309 -31.85 4.96 -20.08
N LEU A 310 -30.71 4.34 -19.77
CA LEU A 310 -29.91 4.64 -18.58
C LEU A 310 -29.63 6.14 -18.42
N ALA A 311 -29.29 6.84 -19.52
CA ALA A 311 -28.97 8.26 -19.50
C ALA A 311 -30.12 9.12 -18.93
N ASN A 312 -31.36 8.80 -19.29
CA ASN A 312 -32.54 9.54 -18.82
C ASN A 312 -32.90 9.20 -17.38
N ALA A 313 -32.76 7.93 -16.99
CA ALA A 313 -32.91 7.52 -15.58
C ALA A 313 -31.87 8.21 -14.68
N MET A 314 -30.61 8.32 -15.15
CA MET A 314 -29.55 9.04 -14.43
C MET A 314 -29.80 10.54 -14.36
N ALA A 315 -30.36 11.16 -15.41
CA ALA A 315 -30.73 12.58 -15.37
C ALA A 315 -31.72 12.85 -14.22
N ALA A 316 -32.73 12.01 -14.05
CA ALA A 316 -33.65 12.09 -12.93
C ALA A 316 -32.96 11.83 -11.58
N LEU A 317 -32.20 10.74 -11.46
CA LEU A 317 -31.51 10.37 -10.21
C LEU A 317 -30.44 11.37 -9.76
N ARG A 318 -29.96 12.24 -10.65
CA ARG A 318 -29.00 13.31 -10.32
C ARG A 318 -29.67 14.63 -9.96
N SER A 319 -30.76 14.97 -10.65
CA SER A 319 -31.32 16.34 -10.63
C SER A 319 -32.73 16.43 -10.03
N ALA A 320 -33.51 15.35 -9.97
CA ALA A 320 -34.82 15.37 -9.33
C ALA A 320 -34.64 15.51 -7.81
N PRO A 321 -35.13 16.58 -7.16
CA PRO A 321 -34.94 16.81 -5.72
C PRO A 321 -35.39 15.62 -4.85
N GLU A 322 -36.39 14.89 -5.32
CA GLU A 322 -36.95 13.75 -4.63
C GLU A 322 -36.09 12.49 -4.68
N LEU A 323 -35.18 12.38 -5.65
CA LEU A 323 -34.34 11.19 -5.88
C LEU A 323 -32.84 11.46 -5.73
N ALA A 324 -32.41 12.72 -5.89
CA ALA A 324 -31.00 13.12 -5.98
C ALA A 324 -30.15 12.64 -4.80
N GLU A 325 -30.77 12.50 -3.63
CA GLU A 325 -30.09 12.19 -2.37
C GLU A 325 -30.56 10.86 -1.74
N VAL A 326 -31.33 10.06 -2.46
CA VAL A 326 -31.91 8.82 -1.92
C VAL A 326 -30.84 7.76 -1.71
N PHE A 327 -29.97 7.56 -2.70
CA PHE A 327 -29.00 6.47 -2.72
C PHE A 327 -27.56 6.96 -2.55
N SER A 328 -26.76 6.17 -1.86
CA SER A 328 -25.33 6.36 -1.64
C SER A 328 -24.63 5.01 -1.58
N TYR A 329 -23.33 4.94 -1.85
CA TYR A 329 -22.57 3.69 -1.77
C TYR A 329 -21.67 3.69 -0.53
N ASP A 330 -21.83 2.68 0.32
CA ASP A 330 -20.93 2.47 1.45
C ASP A 330 -19.70 1.70 0.97
N GLN A 331 -18.53 2.35 0.96
CA GLN A 331 -17.26 1.74 0.54
C GLN A 331 -16.75 0.68 1.53
N MET A 332 -17.16 0.72 2.79
CA MET A 332 -16.81 -0.28 3.79
C MET A 332 -17.67 -1.53 3.61
N GLN A 333 -18.99 -1.35 3.49
CA GLN A 333 -19.95 -2.44 3.29
C GLN A 333 -19.98 -2.96 1.84
N CYS A 334 -19.43 -2.19 0.91
CA CYS A 334 -19.46 -2.42 -0.53
C CYS A 334 -20.89 -2.59 -1.07
N ALA A 335 -21.83 -1.79 -0.56
CA ALA A 335 -23.25 -1.94 -0.83
C ALA A 335 -23.97 -0.60 -1.12
N THR A 336 -25.05 -0.69 -1.88
CA THR A 336 -25.97 0.43 -2.11
C THR A 336 -26.84 0.66 -0.88
N MET A 337 -26.77 1.87 -0.35
CA MET A 337 -27.51 2.34 0.81
C MET A 337 -28.64 3.28 0.39
N ILE A 338 -29.71 3.32 1.18
CA ILE A 338 -30.80 4.28 1.08
C ILE A 338 -30.89 5.10 2.37
N SER A 339 -31.06 6.41 2.24
CA SER A 339 -31.13 7.36 3.37
C SER A 339 -32.34 8.29 3.34
N ARG A 340 -33.17 8.22 2.28
CA ARG A 340 -34.42 8.97 2.15
C ARG A 340 -35.53 8.13 1.54
N VAL A 341 -36.77 8.46 1.88
CA VAL A 341 -37.95 7.78 1.35
C VAL A 341 -38.14 8.10 -0.13
N VAL A 342 -38.35 7.07 -0.96
CA VAL A 342 -38.73 7.23 -2.37
C VAL A 342 -40.19 7.73 -2.44
N PRO A 343 -40.51 8.75 -3.25
CA PRO A 343 -41.88 9.29 -3.30
C PRO A 343 -42.89 8.28 -3.86
N GLY A 344 -44.03 8.13 -3.18
CA GLY A 344 -45.14 7.26 -3.60
C GLY A 344 -45.59 6.23 -2.56
N CYS A 345 -44.81 6.02 -1.49
CA CYS A 345 -45.14 5.07 -0.41
C CYS A 345 -45.88 5.74 0.77
N GLY A 346 -47.09 6.27 0.56
CA GLY A 346 -47.98 6.74 1.66
C GLY A 346 -47.39 7.75 2.66
N SER A 347 -46.20 8.28 2.39
CA SER A 347 -45.34 9.07 3.27
C SER A 347 -44.85 10.30 2.50
N PRO A 348 -44.59 11.43 3.16
CA PRO A 348 -44.14 12.64 2.47
C PRO A 348 -42.80 12.39 1.74
N PRO A 349 -42.66 12.85 0.47
CA PRO A 349 -41.43 12.76 -0.30
C PRO A 349 -40.23 13.35 0.45
N GLY A 350 -39.05 12.71 0.34
CA GLY A 350 -37.81 13.29 0.85
C GLY A 350 -37.63 13.27 2.37
N GLY A 351 -38.52 12.59 3.11
CA GLY A 351 -38.32 12.35 4.53
C GLY A 351 -37.01 11.60 4.80
N ALA A 352 -36.17 12.14 5.69
CA ALA A 352 -34.98 11.45 6.15
C ALA A 352 -35.37 10.15 6.86
N MET A 353 -34.60 9.09 6.63
CA MET A 353 -34.76 7.81 7.31
C MET A 353 -33.40 7.28 7.76
N PRO A 354 -33.35 6.40 8.77
CA PRO A 354 -32.11 5.73 9.12
C PRO A 354 -31.50 5.05 7.90
N MET A 355 -30.21 5.26 7.69
CA MET A 355 -29.49 4.68 6.57
C MET A 355 -29.55 3.15 6.67
N ARG A 356 -29.92 2.48 5.59
CA ARG A 356 -29.98 1.01 5.52
C ARG A 356 -29.61 0.51 4.13
N LEU A 357 -29.41 -0.80 4.01
CA LEU A 357 -29.26 -1.46 2.71
C LEU A 357 -30.49 -1.19 1.84
N ALA A 358 -30.25 -0.84 0.58
CA ALA A 358 -31.30 -0.77 -0.42
C ALA A 358 -31.82 -2.18 -0.74
N THR A 359 -33.11 -2.27 -1.02
CA THR A 359 -33.80 -3.51 -1.37
C THR A 359 -34.37 -3.43 -2.79
N ASP A 360 -34.71 -4.58 -3.37
CA ASP A 360 -35.43 -4.65 -4.66
C ASP A 360 -36.76 -3.86 -4.62
N THR A 361 -37.39 -3.77 -3.45
CA THR A 361 -38.61 -2.96 -3.26
C THR A 361 -38.33 -1.47 -3.38
N ASP A 362 -37.18 -0.98 -2.88
CA ASP A 362 -36.78 0.42 -3.05
C ASP A 362 -36.54 0.74 -4.53
N ILE A 363 -35.88 -0.17 -5.25
CA ILE A 363 -35.61 -0.02 -6.69
C ILE A 363 -36.91 -0.05 -7.50
N SER A 364 -37.87 -0.89 -7.10
CA SER A 364 -39.20 -0.93 -7.72
C SER A 364 -39.97 0.38 -7.55
N GLN A 365 -39.87 1.02 -6.38
CA GLN A 365 -40.48 2.34 -6.15
C GLN A 365 -39.84 3.43 -7.01
N VAL A 366 -38.52 3.41 -7.20
CA VAL A 366 -37.83 4.32 -8.11
C VAL A 366 -38.30 4.10 -9.55
N GLN A 367 -38.42 2.84 -9.97
CA GLN A 367 -38.92 2.50 -11.30
C GLN A 367 -40.32 3.07 -11.52
N GLU A 368 -41.24 2.84 -10.58
CA GLU A 368 -42.61 3.34 -10.65
C GLU A 368 -42.64 4.88 -10.71
N TRP A 369 -41.84 5.55 -9.87
CA TRP A 369 -41.74 7.00 -9.87
C TRP A 369 -41.26 7.53 -11.22
N LEU A 370 -40.19 6.95 -11.78
CA LEU A 370 -39.64 7.36 -13.08
C LEU A 370 -40.63 7.14 -14.22
N GLN A 371 -41.40 6.05 -14.18
CA GLN A 371 -42.44 5.76 -15.16
C GLN A 371 -43.55 6.82 -15.13
N LYS A 372 -44.03 7.19 -13.93
CA LYS A 372 -45.02 8.26 -13.73
C LYS A 372 -44.47 9.63 -14.10
N ALA A 373 -43.18 9.85 -13.90
CA ALA A 373 -42.52 11.13 -14.12
C ALA A 373 -42.12 11.41 -15.58
N GLY A 374 -42.40 10.51 -16.53
CA GLY A 374 -42.18 10.75 -17.96
C GLY A 374 -41.33 9.69 -18.68
N LEU A 375 -40.96 8.59 -18.02
CA LEU A 375 -40.25 7.45 -18.61
C LEU A 375 -41.10 6.16 -18.58
N PRO A 376 -42.28 6.14 -19.21
CA PRO A 376 -43.31 5.11 -19.00
C PRO A 376 -42.88 3.68 -19.38
N ARG A 377 -41.83 3.53 -20.20
CA ARG A 377 -41.30 2.24 -20.67
C ARG A 377 -39.99 1.82 -19.99
N LEU A 378 -39.56 2.52 -18.93
CA LEU A 378 -38.33 2.18 -18.22
C LEU A 378 -38.45 0.80 -17.55
N GLY A 379 -37.48 -0.08 -17.83
CA GLY A 379 -37.46 -1.45 -17.32
C GLY A 379 -36.67 -1.62 -16.01
N LYS A 380 -36.87 -2.77 -15.35
CA LYS A 380 -36.20 -3.16 -14.10
C LYS A 380 -34.68 -3.09 -14.21
N GLU A 381 -34.07 -3.75 -15.21
CA GLU A 381 -32.61 -3.82 -15.35
C GLU A 381 -31.95 -2.45 -15.46
N ILE A 382 -32.55 -1.54 -16.25
CA ILE A 382 -32.04 -0.17 -16.40
C ILE A 382 -32.18 0.59 -15.08
N THR A 383 -33.25 0.36 -14.32
CA THR A 383 -33.46 1.00 -13.02
C THR A 383 -32.43 0.52 -11.99
N HIS A 384 -32.20 -0.80 -11.88
CA HIS A 384 -31.13 -1.34 -11.04
C HIS A 384 -29.78 -0.73 -11.40
N GLN A 385 -29.44 -0.74 -12.70
CA GLN A 385 -28.19 -0.16 -13.18
C GLN A 385 -28.07 1.33 -12.83
N ALA A 386 -29.15 2.10 -12.96
CA ALA A 386 -29.17 3.52 -12.67
C ALA A 386 -29.02 3.80 -11.16
N VAL A 387 -29.71 3.03 -10.31
CA VAL A 387 -29.62 3.15 -8.84
C VAL A 387 -28.22 2.79 -8.36
N ASP A 388 -27.67 1.65 -8.80
CA ASP A 388 -26.31 1.25 -8.43
C ASP A 388 -25.29 2.29 -8.91
N TYR A 389 -25.46 2.81 -10.13
CA TYR A 389 -24.57 3.85 -10.64
C TYR A 389 -24.71 5.16 -9.87
N ARG A 390 -25.93 5.56 -9.47
CA ARG A 390 -26.16 6.76 -8.67
C ARG A 390 -25.58 6.62 -7.27
N ALA A 391 -25.76 5.48 -6.62
CA ALA A 391 -25.11 5.17 -5.36
C ALA A 391 -23.60 5.31 -5.53
N VAL A 392 -23.08 4.79 -6.65
CA VAL A 392 -21.67 4.88 -7.05
C VAL A 392 -21.20 6.33 -7.35
N GLU A 393 -22.07 7.32 -7.45
CA GLU A 393 -21.63 8.74 -7.55
C GLU A 393 -21.56 9.41 -6.17
N ARG A 394 -22.15 8.77 -5.17
CA ARG A 394 -22.31 9.29 -3.81
C ARG A 394 -21.68 8.32 -2.81
N ALA A 395 -20.41 7.93 -3.03
CA ALA A 395 -19.70 7.11 -2.06
C ALA A 395 -19.47 7.88 -0.79
N PHE A 396 -19.40 7.11 0.27
CA PHE A 396 -18.73 7.50 1.48
C PHE A 396 -18.05 6.27 2.07
N HIS A 397 -17.12 6.50 2.99
CA HIS A 397 -16.53 5.45 3.78
C HIS A 397 -16.77 5.75 5.27
N PRO A 398 -17.69 5.04 5.94
CA PRO A 398 -18.14 5.42 7.29
C PRO A 398 -17.01 5.37 8.33
N VAL A 399 -16.17 4.33 8.31
CA VAL A 399 -15.03 4.24 9.25
C VAL A 399 -14.00 5.34 9.01
N ARG A 400 -13.66 5.62 7.75
CA ARG A 400 -12.71 6.69 7.40
C ARG A 400 -13.22 8.05 7.85
N GLN A 401 -14.49 8.35 7.56
CA GLN A 401 -15.14 9.60 7.99
C GLN A 401 -15.16 9.73 9.53
N HIS A 402 -15.48 8.64 10.24
CA HIS A 402 -15.39 8.61 11.70
C HIS A 402 -13.97 8.95 12.17
N LEU A 403 -12.95 8.23 11.67
CA LEU A 403 -11.55 8.42 12.03
C LEU A 403 -11.01 9.82 11.69
N GLU A 404 -11.41 10.38 10.55
CA GLU A 404 -11.03 11.73 10.11
C GLU A 404 -11.71 12.83 10.94
N GLY A 405 -12.90 12.55 11.49
CA GLY A 405 -13.61 13.46 12.39
C GLY A 405 -13.08 13.46 13.82
N LEU A 406 -12.21 12.52 14.19
CA LEU A 406 -11.65 12.45 15.54
C LEU A 406 -10.62 13.56 15.80
N SER A 407 -10.70 14.16 16.98
CA SER A 407 -9.71 15.12 17.49
C SER A 407 -9.00 14.55 18.71
N TRP A 408 -7.68 14.40 18.61
CA TRP A 408 -6.87 13.88 19.71
C TRP A 408 -6.65 14.96 20.77
N ASP A 409 -6.87 14.60 22.04
CA ASP A 409 -6.73 15.49 23.19
C ASP A 409 -5.29 15.69 23.68
N GLY A 410 -4.32 15.06 23.02
CA GLY A 410 -2.89 15.17 23.33
C GLY A 410 -2.41 14.26 24.46
N ARG A 411 -3.28 13.44 25.07
CA ARG A 411 -2.86 12.49 26.10
C ARG A 411 -2.58 11.12 25.50
N GLU A 412 -1.39 10.61 25.74
CA GLU A 412 -0.98 9.29 25.31
C GLU A 412 -1.70 8.21 26.12
N ARG A 413 -2.42 7.34 25.42
CA ARG A 413 -3.16 6.19 25.95
C ARG A 413 -2.82 4.91 25.20
N LEU A 414 -2.32 5.02 23.96
CA LEU A 414 -2.17 3.87 23.06
C LEU A 414 -1.14 2.83 23.50
N SER A 415 -0.13 3.19 24.29
CA SER A 415 0.80 2.21 24.88
C SER A 415 0.22 1.51 26.11
N GLY A 416 -0.65 2.16 26.87
CA GLY A 416 -1.17 1.64 28.13
C GLY A 416 -2.56 0.97 28.03
N TRP A 417 -3.20 0.94 26.86
CA TRP A 417 -4.63 0.59 26.79
C TRP A 417 -4.93 -0.86 27.19
N LEU A 418 -4.05 -1.81 26.88
CA LEU A 418 -4.23 -3.21 27.28
C LEU A 418 -4.18 -3.38 28.80
N SER A 419 -3.25 -2.71 29.49
CA SER A 419 -3.17 -2.77 30.95
C SER A 419 -4.30 -1.97 31.59
N THR A 420 -4.53 -0.74 31.12
CA THR A 420 -5.51 0.20 31.68
C THR A 420 -6.95 -0.32 31.58
N TYR A 421 -7.34 -0.85 30.41
CA TYR A 421 -8.74 -1.21 30.16
C TYR A 421 -8.99 -2.71 30.18
N LEU A 422 -8.01 -3.55 29.80
CA LEU A 422 -8.19 -5.01 29.80
C LEU A 422 -7.56 -5.70 31.02
N GLY A 423 -6.89 -4.95 31.90
CA GLY A 423 -6.24 -5.49 33.09
C GLY A 423 -5.09 -6.44 32.77
N ALA A 424 -4.47 -6.30 31.59
CA ALA A 424 -3.25 -7.03 31.26
C ALA A 424 -2.07 -6.51 32.08
N GLU A 425 -1.05 -7.34 32.29
CA GLU A 425 0.18 -6.91 32.95
C GLU A 425 0.89 -5.85 32.10
N GLU A 426 1.30 -4.74 32.72
CA GLU A 426 1.98 -3.66 32.01
C GLU A 426 3.44 -4.05 31.73
N THR A 427 3.70 -4.40 30.48
CA THR A 427 5.03 -4.82 30.00
C THR A 427 5.38 -4.13 28.68
N PRO A 428 6.67 -4.09 28.30
CA PRO A 428 7.07 -3.64 26.96
C PRO A 428 6.36 -4.42 25.85
N TYR A 429 6.11 -5.71 26.07
CA TYR A 429 5.34 -6.56 25.18
C TYR A 429 3.93 -6.02 24.95
N THR A 430 3.11 -5.93 26.02
CA THR A 430 1.71 -5.48 25.92
C THR A 430 1.61 -4.05 25.38
N ALA A 431 2.54 -3.17 25.77
CA ALA A 431 2.55 -1.81 25.27
C ALA A 431 2.82 -1.74 23.76
N GLY A 432 3.80 -2.52 23.28
CA GLY A 432 4.14 -2.57 21.86
C GLY A 432 3.02 -3.18 21.01
N ILE A 433 2.57 -4.39 21.34
CA ILE A 433 1.52 -5.07 20.54
C ILE A 433 0.18 -4.35 20.61
N GLY A 434 -0.14 -3.72 21.75
CA GLY A 434 -1.37 -2.94 21.91
C GLY A 434 -1.39 -1.73 20.98
N ALA A 435 -0.30 -0.97 20.93
CA ALA A 435 -0.18 0.16 20.03
C ALA A 435 -0.20 -0.28 18.55
N MET A 436 0.60 -1.30 18.21
CA MET A 436 0.66 -1.83 16.85
C MET A 436 -0.70 -2.31 16.34
N PHE A 437 -1.49 -2.98 17.18
CA PHE A 437 -2.80 -3.50 16.79
C PHE A 437 -3.78 -2.39 16.39
N LEU A 438 -3.91 -1.33 17.20
CA LEU A 438 -4.81 -0.22 16.89
C LEU A 438 -4.32 0.61 15.70
N ILE A 439 -3.00 0.76 15.53
CA ILE A 439 -2.45 1.40 14.31
C ILE A 439 -2.72 0.53 13.08
N ALA A 440 -2.64 -0.80 13.17
CA ALA A 440 -2.98 -1.70 12.07
C ALA A 440 -4.46 -1.62 11.68
N MET A 441 -5.36 -1.49 12.65
CA MET A 441 -6.79 -1.22 12.40
C MET A 441 -6.99 0.06 11.59
N VAL A 442 -6.33 1.15 11.98
CA VAL A 442 -6.36 2.42 11.26
C VAL A 442 -5.77 2.28 9.85
N ALA A 443 -4.60 1.65 9.74
CA ALA A 443 -3.92 1.44 8.46
C ALA A 443 -4.79 0.66 7.46
N ARG A 444 -5.59 -0.32 7.90
CA ARG A 444 -6.52 -1.06 7.03
C ARG A 444 -7.60 -0.18 6.38
N ILE A 445 -7.93 0.97 6.96
CA ILE A 445 -8.95 1.91 6.44
C ILE A 445 -8.34 2.96 5.50
N PHE A 446 -7.14 3.46 5.83
CA PHE A 446 -6.43 4.46 5.02
C PHE A 446 -5.61 3.83 3.88
N GLU A 447 -5.11 2.61 4.07
CA GLU A 447 -4.42 1.79 3.07
C GLU A 447 -5.08 0.40 2.96
N PRO A 448 -6.28 0.29 2.36
CA PRO A 448 -6.91 -1.00 2.13
C PRO A 448 -5.98 -1.99 1.43
N GLY A 449 -5.84 -3.18 2.02
CA GLY A 449 -4.93 -4.22 1.56
C GLY A 449 -3.48 -4.11 2.04
N CYS A 450 -3.15 -3.15 2.93
CA CYS A 450 -1.86 -3.11 3.63
C CYS A 450 -1.57 -4.43 4.37
N LYS A 451 -0.30 -4.66 4.74
CA LYS A 451 0.06 -5.84 5.52
C LYS A 451 -0.41 -5.69 6.98
N ALA A 452 -1.13 -6.70 7.46
CA ALA A 452 -1.52 -6.85 8.85
C ALA A 452 -1.55 -8.37 9.13
N ASP A 453 -0.35 -8.94 9.31
CA ASP A 453 -0.14 -10.39 9.42
C ASP A 453 -0.42 -10.94 10.84
N TYR A 454 -0.57 -10.04 11.81
CA TYR A 454 -0.72 -10.37 13.22
C TYR A 454 -2.16 -10.23 13.70
N MET A 455 -2.52 -11.07 14.65
CA MET A 455 -3.82 -11.14 15.28
C MET A 455 -3.63 -11.19 16.79
N MET A 456 -4.24 -10.23 17.49
CA MET A 456 -4.29 -10.25 18.96
C MET A 456 -5.20 -11.39 19.44
N VAL A 457 -4.81 -12.06 20.52
CA VAL A 457 -5.58 -13.15 21.12
C VAL A 457 -5.79 -12.86 22.59
N LEU A 458 -7.02 -12.51 22.97
CA LEU A 458 -7.38 -12.24 24.37
C LEU A 458 -7.65 -13.56 25.08
N GLU A 459 -6.83 -13.90 26.07
CA GLU A 459 -6.99 -15.07 26.92
C GLU A 459 -7.40 -14.66 28.34
N GLY A 460 -8.31 -15.41 28.94
CA GLY A 460 -8.76 -15.14 30.31
C GLY A 460 -10.01 -15.92 30.65
N PRO A 461 -10.48 -15.90 31.90
CA PRO A 461 -11.63 -16.69 32.30
C PRO A 461 -12.89 -16.33 31.49
N GLN A 462 -13.81 -17.28 31.42
CA GLN A 462 -15.14 -17.03 30.87
C GLN A 462 -15.82 -15.91 31.68
N GLY A 463 -16.54 -15.01 31.00
CA GLY A 463 -17.18 -13.86 31.66
C GLY A 463 -16.27 -12.67 31.90
N ALA A 464 -14.97 -12.72 31.53
CA ALA A 464 -14.05 -11.58 31.60
C ALA A 464 -14.38 -10.42 30.64
N ARG A 465 -15.51 -10.44 29.92
CA ARG A 465 -15.94 -9.40 28.96
C ARG A 465 -15.00 -9.16 27.76
N LYS A 466 -14.20 -10.16 27.37
CA LYS A 466 -13.29 -10.12 26.20
C LYS A 466 -14.01 -9.73 24.91
N SER A 467 -15.05 -10.47 24.53
CA SER A 467 -15.86 -10.20 23.34
C SER A 467 -16.55 -8.83 23.39
N THR A 468 -16.95 -8.38 24.59
CA THR A 468 -17.49 -7.01 24.78
C THR A 468 -16.45 -5.94 24.51
N ALA A 469 -15.18 -6.13 24.92
CA ALA A 469 -14.11 -5.20 24.58
C ALA A 469 -13.85 -5.14 23.07
N CYS A 470 -13.87 -6.30 22.38
CA CYS A 470 -13.80 -6.36 20.93
C CYS A 470 -14.97 -5.62 20.26
N ALA A 471 -16.20 -5.82 20.75
CA ALA A 471 -17.38 -5.14 20.26
C ALA A 471 -17.30 -3.62 20.45
N ILE A 472 -16.78 -3.15 21.59
CA ILE A 472 -16.53 -1.72 21.82
C ILE A 472 -15.51 -1.19 20.81
N LEU A 473 -14.36 -1.85 20.63
CA LEU A 473 -13.34 -1.40 19.68
C LEU A 473 -13.87 -1.36 18.23
N GLY A 474 -14.54 -2.42 17.78
CA GLY A 474 -15.07 -2.49 16.42
C GLY A 474 -16.29 -1.59 16.18
N GLY A 475 -17.05 -1.26 17.22
CA GLY A 475 -18.27 -0.47 17.13
C GLY A 475 -19.32 -1.14 16.24
N GLU A 476 -20.02 -0.34 15.43
CA GLU A 476 -21.02 -0.85 14.47
C GLU A 476 -20.41 -1.71 13.35
N TRP A 477 -19.08 -1.70 13.18
CA TRP A 477 -18.33 -2.50 12.20
C TRP A 477 -17.69 -3.73 12.83
N PHE A 478 -18.16 -4.15 14.00
CA PHE A 478 -17.73 -5.38 14.65
C PHE A 478 -18.51 -6.60 14.14
N SER A 479 -17.86 -7.77 14.11
CA SER A 479 -18.54 -9.05 13.96
C SER A 479 -17.93 -10.08 14.90
N ASP A 480 -18.78 -10.80 15.61
CA ASP A 480 -18.44 -11.87 16.56
C ASP A 480 -18.31 -13.25 15.90
N SER A 481 -18.44 -13.29 14.58
CA SER A 481 -18.53 -14.51 13.81
C SER A 481 -17.73 -14.40 12.52
N LEU A 482 -16.92 -15.43 12.27
CA LEU A 482 -16.24 -15.64 11.01
C LEU A 482 -16.74 -16.99 10.47
N PRO A 483 -17.31 -17.05 9.26
CA PRO A 483 -17.57 -18.33 8.60
C PRO A 483 -16.29 -19.16 8.51
N ASP A 484 -16.44 -20.47 8.35
CA ASP A 484 -15.29 -21.35 8.14
C ASP A 484 -14.38 -20.79 7.04
N VAL A 485 -13.11 -20.55 7.38
CA VAL A 485 -12.11 -19.98 6.47
C VAL A 485 -11.84 -20.88 5.26
N THR A 486 -12.25 -22.14 5.31
CA THR A 486 -12.19 -23.12 4.23
C THR A 486 -13.44 -23.13 3.36
N ALA A 487 -14.53 -22.43 3.73
CA ALA A 487 -15.79 -22.32 2.98
C ALA A 487 -15.69 -21.49 1.68
N GLY A 488 -14.47 -21.16 1.23
CA GLY A 488 -14.23 -20.56 -0.08
C GLY A 488 -14.77 -19.13 -0.18
N LYS A 489 -15.73 -18.89 -1.08
CA LYS A 489 -16.21 -17.52 -1.37
C LYS A 489 -17.05 -16.91 -0.24
N ASP A 490 -17.66 -17.74 0.62
CA ASP A 490 -18.64 -17.26 1.60
C ASP A 490 -17.95 -16.48 2.72
N VAL A 491 -16.76 -16.90 3.14
CA VAL A 491 -15.94 -16.14 4.10
C VAL A 491 -15.44 -14.82 3.49
N SER A 492 -15.08 -14.80 2.20
CA SER A 492 -14.70 -13.55 1.51
C SER A 492 -15.89 -12.60 1.38
N GLN A 493 -17.09 -13.11 1.08
CA GLN A 493 -18.35 -12.34 1.03
C GLN A 493 -18.80 -11.84 2.40
N HIS A 494 -18.33 -12.46 3.48
CA HIS A 494 -18.60 -11.99 4.84
C HIS A 494 -17.76 -10.78 5.20
N LEU A 495 -16.57 -10.55 4.66
CA LEU A 495 -15.71 -9.44 5.13
C LEU A 495 -16.24 -8.00 4.94
N PRO A 496 -16.93 -7.64 3.84
CA PRO A 496 -17.47 -6.30 3.65
C PRO A 496 -18.31 -5.82 4.85
N GLY A 497 -18.06 -4.59 5.28
CA GLY A 497 -18.74 -3.93 6.40
C GLY A 497 -18.09 -4.17 7.76
N LYS A 498 -17.08 -5.04 7.87
CA LYS A 498 -16.43 -5.35 9.16
C LYS A 498 -15.04 -4.72 9.25
N TRP A 499 -14.79 -3.99 10.33
CA TRP A 499 -13.49 -3.42 10.66
C TRP A 499 -12.70 -4.34 11.61
N LEU A 500 -13.40 -4.95 12.57
CA LEU A 500 -12.84 -5.91 13.51
C LEU A 500 -13.71 -7.17 13.54
N ILE A 501 -13.09 -8.32 13.32
CA ILE A 501 -13.78 -9.61 13.37
C ILE A 501 -13.19 -10.45 14.50
N GLU A 502 -14.03 -10.81 15.47
CA GLU A 502 -13.68 -11.77 16.51
C GLU A 502 -13.76 -13.20 15.99
N ILE A 503 -12.77 -13.99 16.37
CA ILE A 503 -12.70 -15.43 16.17
C ILE A 503 -12.80 -16.06 17.56
N ALA A 504 -14.03 -16.42 17.93
CA ALA A 504 -14.30 -17.05 19.21
C ALA A 504 -13.77 -18.50 19.26
N GLU A 505 -13.43 -18.96 20.46
CA GLU A 505 -13.05 -20.35 20.73
C GLU A 505 -11.89 -20.89 19.88
N MET A 506 -10.85 -20.07 19.67
CA MET A 506 -9.65 -20.49 18.93
C MET A 506 -9.04 -21.81 19.42
N SER A 507 -9.17 -22.12 20.71
CA SER A 507 -8.60 -23.33 21.30
C SER A 507 -9.24 -24.64 20.82
N ALA A 508 -10.39 -24.57 20.15
CA ALA A 508 -11.07 -25.71 19.58
C ALA A 508 -10.57 -26.09 18.17
N MET A 509 -9.86 -25.18 17.48
CA MET A 509 -9.43 -25.38 16.09
C MET A 509 -8.37 -26.48 15.95
N SER A 510 -8.56 -27.39 15.01
CA SER A 510 -7.54 -28.36 14.57
C SER A 510 -6.29 -27.65 13.99
N LYS A 511 -5.18 -28.39 13.87
CA LYS A 511 -3.94 -27.86 13.26
C LYS A 511 -4.14 -27.41 11.81
N ALA A 512 -5.03 -28.07 11.07
CA ALA A 512 -5.32 -27.72 9.68
C ALA A 512 -6.12 -26.42 9.58
N GLU A 513 -7.13 -26.26 10.44
CA GLU A 513 -7.93 -25.02 10.53
C GLU A 513 -7.06 -23.83 10.97
N ASP A 514 -6.18 -24.03 11.95
CA ASP A 514 -5.22 -23.00 12.39
C ASP A 514 -4.27 -22.56 11.25
N ALA A 515 -3.74 -23.51 10.48
CA ALA A 515 -2.90 -23.19 9.31
C ALA A 515 -3.69 -22.43 8.23
N ALA A 516 -4.94 -22.83 7.96
CA ALA A 516 -5.82 -22.14 7.03
C ALA A 516 -6.15 -20.72 7.51
N LEU A 517 -6.42 -20.55 8.80
CA LEU A 517 -6.68 -19.25 9.42
C LEU A 517 -5.46 -18.33 9.32
N LYS A 518 -4.26 -18.81 9.63
CA LYS A 518 -3.02 -18.03 9.46
C LYS A 518 -2.81 -17.56 8.03
N ALA A 519 -3.04 -18.45 7.06
CA ALA A 519 -2.98 -18.10 5.65
C ALA A 519 -4.07 -17.09 5.27
N PHE A 520 -5.26 -17.21 5.87
CA PHE A 520 -6.35 -16.26 5.70
C PHE A 520 -5.97 -14.89 6.25
N ILE A 521 -5.55 -14.75 7.51
CA ILE A 521 -5.17 -13.47 8.16
C ILE A 521 -4.18 -12.66 7.29
N SER A 522 -3.15 -13.31 6.77
CA SER A 522 -2.08 -12.67 5.97
C SER A 522 -2.48 -12.18 4.56
N ARG A 523 -3.70 -12.46 4.09
CA ARG A 523 -4.11 -12.03 2.73
C ARG A 523 -4.28 -10.51 2.66
N PRO A 524 -3.75 -9.85 1.63
CA PRO A 524 -3.98 -8.41 1.41
C PRO A 524 -5.29 -8.13 0.67
N VAL A 525 -5.72 -9.06 -0.20
CA VAL A 525 -6.90 -8.88 -1.06
C VAL A 525 -7.71 -10.17 -1.11
N GLU A 526 -9.02 -10.03 -1.19
CA GLU A 526 -9.93 -11.11 -1.55
C GLU A 526 -10.19 -11.09 -3.06
N ARG A 527 -10.30 -12.27 -3.65
CA ARG A 527 -10.68 -12.46 -5.06
C ARG A 527 -11.80 -13.49 -5.10
N TYR A 528 -12.99 -13.05 -5.46
CA TYR A 528 -14.16 -13.92 -5.51
C TYR A 528 -15.19 -13.35 -6.48
N ARG A 529 -16.09 -14.22 -6.97
CA ARG A 529 -17.30 -13.77 -7.67
C ARG A 529 -18.43 -13.66 -6.65
N PRO A 530 -19.02 -12.47 -6.43
CA PRO A 530 -20.18 -12.33 -5.55
C PRO A 530 -21.32 -13.24 -5.99
N SER A 531 -22.18 -13.64 -5.05
CA SER A 531 -23.39 -14.38 -5.39
C SER A 531 -24.25 -13.49 -6.31
N TYR A 532 -24.66 -14.02 -7.47
CA TYR A 532 -25.33 -13.28 -8.55
C TYR A 532 -24.49 -12.19 -9.25
N GLY A 533 -23.20 -12.06 -8.90
CA GLY A 533 -22.27 -11.16 -9.56
C GLY A 533 -21.88 -11.64 -10.95
N ARG A 534 -21.94 -10.75 -11.95
CA ARG A 534 -21.55 -11.05 -13.33
C ARG A 534 -20.03 -11.12 -13.53
N LYS A 535 -19.26 -10.48 -12.64
CA LYS A 535 -17.79 -10.35 -12.71
C LYS A 535 -17.15 -10.80 -11.40
N GLU A 536 -15.90 -11.24 -11.48
CA GLU A 536 -15.05 -11.38 -10.30
C GLU A 536 -14.75 -9.99 -9.72
N VAL A 537 -14.70 -9.89 -8.39
CA VAL A 537 -14.29 -8.69 -7.67
C VAL A 537 -12.95 -8.93 -7.00
N ILE A 538 -12.13 -7.87 -6.99
CA ILE A 538 -10.88 -7.81 -6.23
C ILE A 538 -11.13 -6.81 -5.11
N GLN A 539 -11.13 -7.28 -3.87
CA GLN A 539 -11.46 -6.45 -2.71
C GLN A 539 -10.26 -6.37 -1.77
N PRO A 540 -9.58 -5.21 -1.69
CA PRO A 540 -8.55 -4.99 -0.68
C PRO A 540 -9.12 -5.10 0.73
N ARG A 541 -8.40 -5.77 1.63
CA ARG A 541 -8.89 -5.98 3.00
C ARG A 541 -8.87 -4.68 3.80
N GLN A 542 -9.99 -4.41 4.45
CA GLN A 542 -10.22 -3.27 5.34
C GLN A 542 -10.44 -3.70 6.81
N CYS A 543 -10.34 -5.01 7.09
CA CYS A 543 -10.56 -5.59 8.42
C CYS A 543 -9.25 -6.05 9.08
N VAL A 544 -9.27 -6.15 10.40
CA VAL A 544 -8.36 -6.98 11.19
C VAL A 544 -9.13 -8.05 11.97
N PHE A 545 -8.40 -9.02 12.51
CA PHE A 545 -8.97 -10.11 13.30
C PHE A 545 -8.51 -10.01 14.76
N VAL A 546 -9.33 -10.53 15.67
CA VAL A 546 -8.98 -10.73 17.07
C VAL A 546 -9.48 -12.09 17.52
N GLY A 547 -8.65 -12.84 18.23
CA GLY A 547 -9.03 -14.11 18.83
C GLY A 547 -9.49 -13.94 20.27
N THR A 548 -10.41 -14.78 20.72
CA THR A 548 -10.72 -14.93 22.15
C THR A 548 -10.66 -16.39 22.57
N THR A 549 -10.16 -16.64 23.79
CA THR A 549 -10.04 -17.99 24.34
C THR A 549 -10.15 -17.98 25.86
N ASN A 550 -10.63 -19.10 26.40
CA ASN A 550 -10.68 -19.35 27.84
C ASN A 550 -9.51 -20.22 28.35
N LYS A 551 -8.70 -20.78 27.44
CA LYS A 551 -7.52 -21.59 27.78
C LYS A 551 -6.25 -20.74 27.82
N SER A 552 -5.30 -21.12 28.68
CA SER A 552 -3.97 -20.51 28.79
C SER A 552 -2.90 -21.17 27.91
N THR A 553 -3.19 -22.33 27.33
CA THR A 553 -2.34 -22.99 26.33
C THR A 553 -3.23 -23.43 25.18
N TYR A 554 -2.95 -22.93 23.98
CA TYR A 554 -3.81 -23.14 22.80
C TYR A 554 -3.05 -23.03 21.47
N LEU A 555 -1.78 -22.66 21.49
CA LEU A 555 -0.96 -22.60 20.28
C LEU A 555 -0.43 -24.01 19.97
N ARG A 556 -0.68 -24.51 18.76
CA ARG A 556 -0.39 -25.91 18.36
C ARG A 556 0.74 -26.08 17.34
N ASP A 557 1.33 -24.97 16.89
CA ASP A 557 2.34 -24.93 15.83
C ASP A 557 3.53 -24.08 16.24
N GLU A 558 4.71 -24.69 16.22
CA GLU A 558 6.00 -24.13 16.66
C GLU A 558 6.58 -23.10 15.71
N THR A 559 6.29 -23.21 14.41
CA THR A 559 6.95 -22.37 13.38
C THR A 559 6.09 -21.20 12.92
N GLY A 560 4.76 -21.33 13.05
CA GLY A 560 3.78 -20.36 12.56
C GLY A 560 3.05 -19.55 13.64
N GLY A 561 3.37 -19.75 14.93
CA GLY A 561 2.77 -19.01 16.06
C GLY A 561 3.01 -17.50 16.04
N ARG A 562 3.98 -17.03 15.23
CA ARG A 562 4.37 -15.62 15.05
C ARG A 562 3.19 -14.67 14.84
N ARG A 563 2.13 -15.13 14.17
CA ARG A 563 0.95 -14.33 13.83
C ARG A 563 0.04 -14.04 15.02
N TYR A 564 0.21 -14.72 16.15
CA TYR A 564 -0.63 -14.51 17.31
C TYR A 564 0.08 -13.63 18.34
N TRP A 565 -0.64 -12.64 18.86
CA TRP A 565 -0.20 -11.81 19.99
C TRP A 565 -1.07 -12.14 21.20
N PRO A 566 -0.69 -13.15 22.01
CA PRO A 566 -1.42 -13.49 23.22
C PRO A 566 -1.47 -12.35 24.23
N VAL A 567 -2.64 -12.11 24.83
CA VAL A 567 -2.81 -11.10 25.87
C VAL A 567 -3.64 -11.71 26.99
N LYS A 568 -3.00 -11.95 28.13
CA LYS A 568 -3.69 -12.36 29.35
C LYS A 568 -4.47 -11.18 29.91
N VAL A 569 -5.79 -11.23 29.80
CA VAL A 569 -6.67 -10.20 30.34
C VAL A 569 -6.97 -10.45 31.81
N GLY A 570 -7.06 -9.36 32.57
CA GLY A 570 -7.52 -9.36 33.95
C GLY A 570 -8.99 -8.97 34.03
N ARG A 571 -9.28 -7.98 34.88
CA ARG A 571 -10.62 -7.37 34.93
C ARG A 571 -10.74 -6.33 33.82
N VAL A 572 -11.58 -6.62 32.83
CA VAL A 572 -11.88 -5.68 31.74
C VAL A 572 -12.84 -4.59 32.22
N ASP A 573 -12.42 -3.33 32.09
CA ASP A 573 -13.23 -2.14 32.31
C ASP A 573 -13.83 -1.67 30.97
N THR A 574 -15.01 -2.22 30.67
CA THR A 574 -15.75 -1.90 29.43
C THR A 574 -16.21 -0.45 29.38
N ASP A 575 -16.50 0.16 30.53
CA ASP A 575 -17.07 1.50 30.58
C ASP A 575 -15.99 2.55 30.33
N ALA A 576 -14.81 2.37 30.93
CA ALA A 576 -13.64 3.19 30.64
C ALA A 576 -13.17 3.02 29.19
N LEU A 577 -13.16 1.78 28.66
CA LEU A 577 -12.80 1.54 27.26
C LEU A 577 -13.76 2.24 26.30
N ALA A 578 -15.07 2.13 26.53
CA ALA A 578 -16.08 2.77 25.69
C ALA A 578 -15.97 4.30 25.71
N ARG A 579 -15.71 4.88 26.89
CA ARG A 579 -15.50 6.33 27.04
C ARG A 579 -14.28 6.83 26.25
N ASP A 580 -13.16 6.09 26.32
CA ASP A 580 -11.87 6.57 25.80
C ASP A 580 -11.53 6.02 24.39
N ARG A 581 -12.38 5.14 23.84
CA ARG A 581 -12.22 4.49 22.52
C ARG A 581 -11.83 5.47 21.42
N ASP A 582 -12.57 6.56 21.30
CA ASP A 582 -12.36 7.53 20.23
C ASP A 582 -11.04 8.29 20.42
N GLN A 583 -10.58 8.50 21.66
CA GLN A 583 -9.26 9.07 21.93
C GLN A 583 -8.13 8.10 21.61
N LEU A 584 -8.32 6.79 21.85
CA LEU A 584 -7.38 5.76 21.41
C LEU A 584 -7.21 5.77 19.89
N PHE A 585 -8.32 5.83 19.14
CA PHE A 585 -8.24 5.88 17.67
C PHE A 585 -7.73 7.23 17.16
N ALA A 586 -8.05 8.35 17.80
CA ALA A 586 -7.49 9.66 17.46
C ALA A 586 -5.95 9.66 17.57
N GLU A 587 -5.43 9.07 18.65
CA GLU A 587 -3.98 8.89 18.83
C GLU A 587 -3.39 7.92 17.79
N ALA A 588 -4.05 6.79 17.53
CA ALA A 588 -3.62 5.81 16.53
C ALA A 588 -3.53 6.42 15.13
N VAL A 589 -4.51 7.25 14.73
CA VAL A 589 -4.50 8.02 13.47
C VAL A 589 -3.30 8.95 13.40
N ARG A 590 -3.00 9.66 14.48
CA ARG A 590 -1.81 10.54 14.54
C ARG A 590 -0.51 9.74 14.37
N ARG A 591 -0.37 8.62 15.08
CA ARG A 591 0.82 7.75 14.99
C ARG A 591 0.96 7.15 13.59
N TYR A 592 -0.13 6.66 13.00
CA TYR A 592 -0.18 6.18 11.62
C TYR A 592 0.29 7.26 10.63
N ARG A 593 -0.29 8.47 10.70
CA ARG A 593 0.08 9.60 9.80
C ARG A 593 1.52 10.07 9.99
N SER A 594 2.12 9.85 11.16
CA SER A 594 3.53 10.12 11.41
C SER A 594 4.49 9.04 10.88
N GLY A 595 3.96 7.97 10.27
CA GLY A 595 4.74 6.86 9.73
C GLY A 595 5.18 5.83 10.78
N THR A 596 4.52 5.77 11.94
CA THR A 596 4.81 4.73 12.94
C THR A 596 4.46 3.35 12.38
N ARG A 597 5.39 2.40 12.53
CA ARG A 597 5.19 1.00 12.11
C ARG A 597 4.14 0.32 13.00
N TRP A 598 3.30 -0.53 12.40
CA TRP A 598 2.30 -1.35 13.10
C TRP A 598 2.64 -2.84 13.09
N TRP A 599 3.91 -3.15 12.87
CA TRP A 599 4.48 -4.49 12.96
C TRP A 599 5.81 -4.43 13.72
N PRO A 600 6.16 -5.50 14.46
CA PRO A 600 7.40 -5.56 15.22
C PRO A 600 8.60 -5.65 14.28
N ASP A 601 9.75 -5.16 14.74
CA ASP A 601 11.02 -5.55 14.16
C ASP A 601 11.54 -6.85 14.79
N GLU A 602 12.61 -7.39 14.21
CA GLU A 602 13.17 -8.68 14.61
C GLU A 602 13.64 -8.70 16.07
N ALA A 603 14.13 -7.56 16.58
CA ALA A 603 14.57 -7.44 17.97
C ALA A 603 13.37 -7.54 18.93
N PHE A 604 12.32 -6.74 18.70
CA PHE A 604 11.11 -6.80 19.52
C PHE A 604 10.43 -8.17 19.44
N GLU A 605 10.41 -8.81 18.26
CA GLU A 605 9.85 -10.14 18.08
C GLU A 605 10.62 -11.20 18.88
N ALA A 606 11.94 -11.17 18.85
CA ALA A 606 12.78 -12.13 19.58
C ALA A 606 12.73 -11.93 21.10
N GLU A 607 12.76 -10.67 21.56
CA GLU A 607 12.85 -10.34 22.98
C GLU A 607 11.51 -10.45 23.71
N HIS A 608 10.41 -10.03 23.07
CA HIS A 608 9.13 -9.87 23.75
C HIS A 608 8.03 -10.78 23.21
N ILE A 609 7.95 -10.99 21.90
CA ILE A 609 6.83 -11.74 21.30
C ILE A 609 7.03 -13.25 21.41
N ARG A 610 8.23 -13.74 21.08
CA ARG A 610 8.53 -15.18 21.05
C ARG A 610 8.34 -15.85 22.42
N PRO A 611 8.81 -15.28 23.55
CA PRO A 611 8.59 -15.89 24.87
C PRO A 611 7.10 -16.04 25.24
N GLU A 612 6.28 -15.06 24.89
CA GLU A 612 4.84 -15.08 25.14
C GLU A 612 4.12 -16.12 24.28
N GLN A 613 4.61 -16.38 23.06
CA GLN A 613 4.10 -17.45 22.19
C GLN A 613 4.52 -18.84 22.68
N GLU A 614 5.79 -19.01 23.06
CA GLU A 614 6.35 -20.28 23.54
C GLU A 614 5.66 -20.73 24.84
N SER A 615 5.40 -19.82 25.77
CA SER A 615 4.71 -20.13 27.04
C SER A 615 3.27 -20.61 26.88
N ARG A 616 2.63 -20.36 25.73
CA ARG A 616 1.23 -20.75 25.41
C ARG A 616 1.13 -21.89 24.42
N PHE A 617 2.28 -22.47 24.09
CA PHE A 617 2.35 -23.66 23.27
C PHE A 617 1.79 -24.87 24.03
N GLU A 618 0.85 -25.56 23.39
CA GLU A 618 0.29 -26.82 23.89
C GLU A 618 1.24 -27.95 23.48
N ALA A 619 2.05 -28.40 24.45
CA ALA A 619 2.96 -29.53 24.28
C ALA A 619 2.22 -30.80 23.81
N ASP A 620 2.85 -31.55 22.92
CA ASP A 620 2.29 -32.81 22.44
C ASP A 620 2.26 -33.85 23.58
N ALA A 621 1.17 -34.60 23.74
CA ALA A 621 1.08 -35.63 24.78
C ALA A 621 2.22 -36.68 24.74
N TRP A 622 2.88 -36.86 23.59
CA TRP A 622 4.01 -37.78 23.42
C TRP A 622 5.34 -37.19 23.87
N GLU A 623 5.43 -35.88 24.04
CA GLU A 623 6.66 -35.19 24.40
C GLU A 623 7.31 -35.73 25.67
N GLU A 624 6.58 -35.81 26.77
CA GLU A 624 7.14 -36.19 28.07
C GLU A 624 7.58 -37.67 28.11
N PRO A 625 6.79 -38.64 27.61
CA PRO A 625 7.26 -40.01 27.44
C PRO A 625 8.51 -40.11 26.57
N VAL A 626 8.57 -39.36 25.47
CA VAL A 626 9.73 -39.34 24.57
C VAL A 626 10.94 -38.73 25.28
N ARG A 627 10.80 -37.56 25.92
CA ARG A 627 11.86 -36.89 26.69
C ARG A 627 12.48 -37.82 27.72
N ARG A 628 11.65 -38.52 28.50
CA ARG A 628 12.11 -39.50 29.49
C ARG A 628 12.87 -40.66 28.85
N TYR A 629 12.43 -41.12 27.69
CA TYR A 629 13.12 -42.19 26.96
C TYR A 629 14.46 -41.75 26.35
N LEU A 630 14.58 -40.48 25.96
CA LEU A 630 15.82 -39.91 25.40
C LEU A 630 16.91 -39.68 26.46
N ASP A 631 16.55 -39.64 27.75
CA ASP A 631 17.51 -39.42 28.82
C ASP A 631 18.61 -40.50 28.82
N GLY A 632 19.87 -40.07 28.80
CA GLY A 632 21.04 -40.95 28.69
C GLY A 632 21.22 -41.67 27.35
N LYS A 633 20.54 -41.23 26.27
CA LYS A 633 20.73 -41.78 24.90
C LYS A 633 21.56 -40.82 24.04
N ASP A 634 22.43 -41.38 23.20
CA ASP A 634 23.17 -40.63 22.18
C ASP A 634 22.59 -40.81 20.77
N ARG A 635 21.76 -41.84 20.59
CA ARG A 635 21.18 -42.19 19.29
C ARG A 635 19.86 -42.95 19.44
N VAL A 636 18.86 -42.55 18.65
CA VAL A 636 17.57 -43.26 18.54
C VAL A 636 17.03 -43.23 17.11
N SER A 637 16.19 -44.19 16.75
CA SER A 637 15.38 -44.19 15.53
C SER A 637 13.91 -43.89 15.87
N VAL A 638 13.16 -43.43 14.86
CA VAL A 638 11.72 -43.18 15.02
C VAL A 638 10.98 -44.42 15.49
N MET A 639 11.38 -45.60 15.02
CA MET A 639 10.73 -46.87 15.37
C MET A 639 11.06 -47.31 16.81
N GLU A 640 12.29 -47.06 17.29
CA GLU A 640 12.65 -47.29 18.69
C GLU A 640 11.85 -46.37 19.62
N VAL A 641 11.68 -45.10 19.25
CA VAL A 641 10.86 -44.17 20.04
C VAL A 641 9.39 -44.60 20.04
N ALA A 642 8.82 -44.98 18.89
CA ALA A 642 7.45 -45.47 18.79
C ALA A 642 7.20 -46.68 19.71
N ARG A 643 8.12 -47.65 19.69
CA ARG A 643 7.98 -48.89 20.46
C ARG A 643 8.29 -48.73 21.94
N CYS A 644 9.38 -48.04 22.27
CA CYS A 644 9.95 -48.05 23.62
C CYS A 644 9.48 -46.85 24.47
N ALA A 645 9.20 -45.70 23.86
CA ALA A 645 8.70 -44.54 24.57
C ALA A 645 7.16 -44.46 24.56
N LEU A 646 6.54 -44.86 23.45
CA LEU A 646 5.11 -44.67 23.21
C LEU A 646 4.31 -45.98 23.18
N PHE A 647 4.98 -47.13 23.30
CA PHE A 647 4.36 -48.46 23.35
C PHE A 647 3.46 -48.77 22.14
N ILE A 648 3.75 -48.18 20.97
CA ILE A 648 3.04 -48.46 19.72
C ILE A 648 3.65 -49.70 19.09
N GLU A 649 2.83 -50.71 18.81
CA GLU A 649 3.26 -51.92 18.10
C GLU A 649 3.75 -51.58 16.69
N THR A 650 4.90 -52.11 16.29
CA THR A 650 5.56 -51.82 14.99
C THR A 650 4.61 -51.87 13.77
N PRO A 651 3.70 -52.86 13.63
CA PRO A 651 2.77 -52.91 12.48
C PRO A 651 1.72 -51.79 12.48
N LYS A 652 1.48 -51.14 13.62
CA LYS A 652 0.51 -50.06 13.79
C LYS A 652 1.13 -48.66 13.62
N VAL A 653 2.45 -48.57 13.46
CA VAL A 653 3.14 -47.27 13.29
C VAL A 653 2.92 -46.74 11.87
N GLY A 654 1.96 -45.83 11.73
CA GLY A 654 1.65 -45.17 10.46
C GLY A 654 2.59 -44.01 10.15
N THR A 655 2.50 -43.49 8.93
CA THR A 655 3.28 -42.32 8.48
C THR A 655 3.02 -41.07 9.34
N ALA A 656 1.80 -40.92 9.87
CA ALA A 656 1.45 -39.82 10.77
C ALA A 656 2.22 -39.90 12.10
N ASP A 657 2.30 -41.10 12.69
CA ASP A 657 3.01 -41.35 13.95
C ASP A 657 4.51 -41.09 13.78
N GLN A 658 5.08 -41.55 12.66
CA GLN A 658 6.50 -41.33 12.35
C GLN A 658 6.84 -39.84 12.24
N ARG A 659 5.97 -39.05 11.58
CA ARG A 659 6.13 -37.59 11.47
C ARG A 659 5.99 -36.89 12.81
N ARG A 660 5.04 -37.31 13.64
CA ARG A 660 4.81 -36.77 14.98
C ARG A 660 5.99 -37.03 15.92
N ILE A 661 6.55 -38.24 15.89
CA ILE A 661 7.78 -38.59 16.62
C ILE A 661 8.97 -37.77 16.14
N ALA A 662 9.17 -37.65 14.82
CA ALA A 662 10.25 -36.86 14.25
C ALA A 662 10.19 -35.38 14.70
N SER A 663 9.01 -34.76 14.66
CA SER A 663 8.79 -33.39 15.16
C SER A 663 9.05 -33.28 16.66
N THR A 664 8.63 -34.28 17.45
CA THR A 664 8.91 -34.32 18.90
C THR A 664 10.41 -34.38 19.20
N LEU A 665 11.17 -35.14 18.40
CA LEU A 665 12.63 -35.24 18.51
C LEU A 665 13.32 -33.92 18.17
N GLU A 666 12.97 -33.28 17.05
CA GLU A 666 13.51 -31.96 16.64
C GLU A 666 13.38 -30.94 17.78
N ARG A 667 12.20 -30.90 18.42
CA ARG A 667 11.91 -29.98 19.52
C ARG A 667 12.66 -30.27 20.81
N LEU A 668 12.93 -31.54 21.10
CA LEU A 668 13.78 -31.92 22.23
C LEU A 668 15.28 -31.71 21.96
N GLY A 669 15.63 -31.05 20.84
CA GLY A 669 17.00 -30.74 20.47
C GLY A 669 17.72 -31.90 19.79
N TRP A 670 17.01 -32.81 19.13
CA TRP A 670 17.61 -33.93 18.40
C TRP A 670 17.59 -33.69 16.89
N VAL A 671 18.70 -33.98 16.21
CA VAL A 671 18.86 -33.81 14.76
C VAL A 671 19.05 -35.14 14.04
N ARG A 672 18.62 -35.17 12.79
CA ARG A 672 18.81 -36.32 11.89
C ARG A 672 20.30 -36.50 11.60
N LYS A 673 20.81 -37.69 11.92
CA LYS A 673 22.18 -38.09 11.57
C LYS A 673 22.20 -38.76 10.17
N PRO A 674 23.37 -38.87 9.53
CA PRO A 674 23.52 -39.59 8.26
C PRO A 674 22.98 -41.02 8.35
N LYS A 675 22.54 -41.56 7.21
CA LYS A 675 22.11 -42.96 7.16
C LYS A 675 23.31 -43.88 7.44
N ASP A 676 23.07 -44.97 8.15
CA ASP A 676 24.08 -46.01 8.29
C ASP A 676 24.25 -46.83 7.00
N TRP A 677 25.21 -47.76 7.01
CA TRP A 677 25.52 -48.64 5.89
C TRP A 677 24.38 -49.62 5.52
N GLN A 678 23.38 -49.77 6.38
CA GLN A 678 22.16 -50.55 6.13
C GLN A 678 21.00 -49.66 5.64
N GLY A 679 21.22 -48.35 5.51
CA GLY A 679 20.22 -47.38 5.08
C GLY A 679 19.28 -46.90 6.19
N ASN A 680 19.51 -47.29 7.45
CA ASN A 680 18.71 -46.88 8.60
C ASN A 680 18.98 -45.42 8.94
N ARG A 681 17.94 -44.72 9.38
CA ARG A 681 18.00 -43.29 9.71
C ARG A 681 17.85 -43.09 11.22
N PHE A 682 18.83 -42.41 11.81
CA PHE A 682 18.89 -42.14 13.24
C PHE A 682 18.83 -40.65 13.56
N TRP A 683 18.53 -40.37 14.81
CA TRP A 683 18.53 -39.08 15.46
C TRP A 683 19.56 -39.11 16.60
N GLY A 684 20.21 -37.98 16.85
CA GLY A 684 21.08 -37.78 18.01
C GLY A 684 20.94 -36.34 18.53
N PRO A 685 21.39 -36.02 19.74
CA PRO A 685 21.36 -34.66 20.27
C PRO A 685 22.09 -33.67 19.34
N LEU A 686 21.67 -32.41 19.39
CA LEU A 686 22.17 -31.28 18.59
C LEU A 686 23.68 -31.13 18.72
#